data_AF-A0A838PLZ5-F1
#
_entry.id   AF-A0A838PLZ5-F1
#
_cell.length_a   1.000
_cell.length_b   1.000
_cell.length_c   1.000
_cell.angle_alpha   90.00
_cell.angle_beta   90.00
_cell.angle_gamma   90.00
#
_symmetry.space_group_name_H-M   'P 1'
#
loop_
_entity.id
_entity.type
_entity.pdbx_description
1 polymer ?
#
loop_
_entity_poly.entity_id
_entity_poly.type
_entity_poly.pdbx_seq_one_letter_code
_entity_poly.pdbx_strand_id
1 'polypeptide(L)'
;MPERFSIAQVTPYPWEQHHEVNTYVERVSDELCRRGHRVAVVAPSESRELIREGRARVKRMADDPGALFDAPGCASLVGVGQSLPFRRNGSVALPLDVSRTIEDLMERAELDFVHVHEPFAPSAAGAALRHSRALNVGTFHSPEERFLSTQVARPIVERLFGRLDGRTAAFAATRDLVERFFAGSYRVIQPGADVQPSAGRGSGPPEILFCAEEERGALRLFLRALRKLPVELDWTATVWLRDPSAWPPAQLPRRLRDRVRFAGPAQGSEAQHLARATIVVAASTGTAPAPQMLLRALAGGAVPIASRLPSYEEVLEEGELGLLFEPRDVLTLGAQMERLVSEPELAHSYGAKIAAVHERLSWGRAADELEALYRTLAARRHSPDGDPVVHRRIAAREFIDVDIHMHTDHSSDCATPVTTLLRAAEAAGLGAIAITDHNEVSGAHEARAQSERNGGAVKVIVAEEVKTADQGEVIGLFIEDKIPKGMSLQETIAAIREQGGLVYVPHPFDRMHSVPDYEHLLDVVEDVDAIEVFNPRVAISTFNEEAARFAAKYRIVAGAGSDSHVAAGLGSVKIRMRDFDGPEEFLESLRDADIVRKRTSLLYVQALKFIQTKATPPGARRRTAKPGAGATRANGKE
;
A
#
# COMPACT_ATOMS: atom_id res chain seq x y z
N MET A 1 21.96 -13.69 -7.49
CA MET A 1 22.19 -12.32 -6.97
C MET A 1 20.95 -11.95 -6.16
N PRO A 2 21.06 -11.18 -5.06
CA PRO A 2 19.87 -10.67 -4.37
C PRO A 2 19.00 -9.87 -5.36
N GLU A 3 17.69 -10.02 -5.23
CA GLU A 3 16.72 -9.33 -6.08
C GLU A 3 16.85 -7.81 -5.89
N ARG A 4 17.00 -7.07 -7.00
CA ARG A 4 17.17 -5.63 -6.98
C ARG A 4 15.82 -4.96 -7.23
N PHE A 5 15.45 -4.05 -6.34
CA PHE A 5 14.18 -3.31 -6.41
C PHE A 5 14.43 -1.84 -6.71
N SER A 6 13.47 -1.22 -7.41
CA SER A 6 13.39 0.23 -7.60
C SER A 6 12.32 0.80 -6.66
N ILE A 7 12.73 1.66 -5.72
CA ILE A 7 11.93 2.09 -4.56
C ILE A 7 11.87 3.62 -4.52
N ALA A 8 10.66 4.17 -4.40
CA ALA A 8 10.46 5.56 -4.02
C ALA A 8 10.01 5.64 -2.55
N GLN A 9 10.77 6.34 -1.71
CA GLN A 9 10.45 6.64 -0.31
C GLN A 9 9.86 8.05 -0.26
N VAL A 10 8.61 8.21 0.18
CA VAL A 10 7.89 9.48 0.10
C VAL A 10 7.53 9.99 1.49
N THR A 11 8.14 11.12 1.87
CA THR A 11 7.86 11.80 3.14
C THR A 11 6.90 12.98 2.94
N PRO A 12 5.98 13.26 3.89
CA PRO A 12 5.09 14.41 3.81
C PRO A 12 5.77 15.69 4.34
N TYR A 13 6.95 15.58 4.94
CA TYR A 13 7.65 16.69 5.60
C TYR A 13 8.70 17.33 4.68
N PRO A 14 8.89 18.66 4.74
CA PRO A 14 9.99 19.32 4.05
C PRO A 14 11.34 18.72 4.44
N TRP A 15 12.17 18.38 3.46
CA TRP A 15 13.42 17.65 3.68
C TRP A 15 14.41 18.36 4.61
N GLU A 16 14.50 19.69 4.50
CA GLU A 16 15.40 20.51 5.30
C GLU A 16 14.95 20.66 6.77
N GLN A 17 13.68 20.35 7.05
CA GLN A 17 13.18 20.34 8.42
C GLN A 17 13.60 19.05 9.11
N HIS A 18 14.16 19.22 10.31
CA HIS A 18 14.45 18.08 11.15
C HIS A 18 13.16 17.47 11.66
N HIS A 19 12.91 16.24 11.23
CA HIS A 19 11.75 15.45 11.61
C HIS A 19 12.18 13.99 11.75
N GLU A 20 11.66 13.29 12.75
CA GLU A 20 12.03 11.89 12.99
C GLU A 20 11.69 11.00 11.77
N VAL A 21 10.58 11.30 11.09
CA VAL A 21 10.19 10.61 9.84
C VAL A 21 11.22 10.82 8.72
N ASN A 22 11.75 12.03 8.54
CA ASN A 22 12.80 12.27 7.54
C ASN A 22 14.08 11.52 7.89
N THR A 23 14.43 11.46 9.18
CA THR A 23 15.59 10.70 9.67
C THR A 23 15.42 9.21 9.40
N TYR A 24 14.24 8.66 9.68
CA TYR A 24 13.90 7.28 9.36
C TYR A 24 14.06 7.03 7.85
N VAL A 25 13.43 7.86 7.02
CA VAL A 25 13.47 7.75 5.55
C VAL A 25 14.90 7.79 5.04
N GLU A 26 15.70 8.75 5.49
CA GLU A 26 17.11 8.87 5.11
C GLU A 26 17.87 7.59 5.45
N ARG A 27 17.79 7.13 6.71
CA ARG A 27 18.58 6.00 7.21
C ARG A 27 18.21 4.67 6.56
N VAL A 28 16.92 4.39 6.39
CA VAL A 28 16.50 3.15 5.70
C VAL A 28 16.79 3.22 4.20
N SER A 29 16.71 4.40 3.58
CA SER A 29 17.04 4.58 2.16
C SER A 29 18.51 4.32 1.90
N ASP A 30 19.40 4.82 2.76
CA ASP A 30 20.84 4.58 2.68
C ASP A 30 21.18 3.09 2.84
N GLU A 31 20.52 2.41 3.79
CA GLU A 31 20.72 0.99 4.03
C GLU A 31 20.26 0.13 2.84
N LEU A 32 19.04 0.39 2.32
CA LEU A 32 18.51 -0.28 1.14
C LEU A 32 19.39 -0.02 -0.09
N CYS A 33 19.85 1.21 -0.30
CA CYS A 33 20.74 1.51 -1.40
C CYS A 33 22.10 0.79 -1.27
N ARG A 34 22.69 0.75 -0.06
CA ARG A 34 23.97 0.03 0.18
C ARG A 34 23.87 -1.47 -0.12
N ARG A 35 22.66 -2.05 -0.04
CA ARG A 35 22.35 -3.44 -0.43
C ARG A 35 22.12 -3.64 -1.92
N GLY A 36 22.13 -2.57 -2.72
CA GLY A 36 22.07 -2.60 -4.18
C GLY A 36 20.73 -2.14 -4.78
N HIS A 37 19.71 -1.84 -3.97
CA HIS A 37 18.43 -1.32 -4.47
C HIS A 37 18.59 0.08 -5.08
N ARG A 38 17.73 0.43 -6.04
CA ARG A 38 17.64 1.80 -6.57
C ARG A 38 16.65 2.56 -5.71
N VAL A 39 17.10 3.58 -4.98
CA VAL A 39 16.24 4.31 -4.03
C VAL A 39 16.17 5.78 -4.42
N ALA A 40 14.95 6.31 -4.51
CA ALA A 40 14.67 7.73 -4.64
C ALA A 40 13.87 8.21 -3.43
N VAL A 41 14.33 9.28 -2.78
CA VAL A 41 13.61 9.94 -1.71
C VAL A 41 12.86 11.13 -2.29
N VAL A 42 11.53 11.11 -2.19
CA VAL A 42 10.64 12.15 -2.70
C VAL A 42 10.11 12.95 -1.52
N ALA A 43 10.41 14.24 -1.49
CA ALA A 43 10.07 15.09 -0.36
C ALA A 43 9.64 16.50 -0.82
N PRO A 44 8.70 17.15 -0.12
CA PRO A 44 8.62 18.61 -0.12
C PRO A 44 9.97 19.21 0.27
N SER A 45 10.22 20.46 -0.11
CA SER A 45 11.49 21.14 0.17
C SER A 45 11.27 22.64 0.32
N GLU A 46 12.05 23.26 1.20
CA GLU A 46 12.14 24.72 1.31
C GLU A 46 13.19 25.30 0.34
N SER A 47 14.15 24.48 -0.10
CA SER A 47 15.17 24.83 -1.08
C SER A 47 14.60 24.93 -2.51
N ARG A 48 14.61 26.16 -3.03
CA ARG A 48 14.23 26.42 -4.44
C ARG A 48 15.12 25.70 -5.44
N GLU A 49 16.39 25.50 -5.10
CA GLU A 49 17.35 24.78 -5.94
C GLU A 49 16.98 23.31 -6.05
N LEU A 50 16.74 22.65 -4.91
CA LEU A 50 16.35 21.24 -4.85
C LEU A 50 15.03 20.98 -5.59
N ILE A 51 14.06 21.88 -5.46
CA ILE A 51 12.78 21.80 -6.21
C ILE A 51 13.02 21.89 -7.72
N ARG A 52 13.85 22.86 -8.16
CA ARG A 52 14.12 23.08 -9.58
C ARG A 52 14.84 21.86 -10.18
N GLU A 53 15.82 21.31 -9.48
CA GLU A 53 16.55 20.11 -9.88
C GLU A 53 15.64 18.89 -9.92
N GLY A 54 14.81 18.69 -8.90
CA GLY A 54 13.82 17.61 -8.84
C GLY A 54 12.85 17.65 -10.02
N ARG A 55 12.27 18.83 -10.32
CA ARG A 55 11.38 19.00 -11.49
C ARG A 55 12.09 18.76 -12.81
N ALA A 56 13.33 19.24 -12.96
CA ALA A 56 14.12 18.99 -14.17
C ALA A 56 14.37 17.48 -14.35
N ARG A 57 14.64 16.75 -13.26
CA ARG A 57 14.81 15.30 -13.27
C ARG A 57 13.52 14.59 -13.67
N VAL A 58 12.38 14.93 -13.06
CA VAL A 58 11.06 14.36 -13.43
C VAL A 58 10.73 14.62 -14.90
N LYS A 59 11.08 15.79 -15.45
CA LYS A 59 10.89 16.08 -16.87
C LYS A 59 11.76 15.19 -17.78
N ARG A 60 13.01 14.93 -17.41
CA ARG A 60 13.93 14.06 -18.18
C ARG A 60 13.47 12.60 -18.21
N MET A 61 12.63 12.17 -17.26
CA MET A 61 12.07 10.82 -17.26
C MET A 61 11.19 10.52 -18.47
N ALA A 62 10.78 11.53 -19.24
CA ALA A 62 10.15 11.33 -20.54
C ALA A 62 11.04 10.58 -21.54
N ASP A 63 12.34 10.86 -21.49
CA ASP A 63 13.34 10.34 -22.43
C ASP A 63 14.21 9.25 -21.80
N ASP A 64 14.43 9.33 -20.48
CA ASP A 64 15.22 8.38 -19.70
C ASP A 64 14.52 8.09 -18.35
N PRO A 65 13.70 7.02 -18.26
CA PRO A 65 13.06 6.61 -17.02
C PRO A 65 14.05 6.38 -15.86
N GLY A 66 15.31 6.07 -16.16
CA GLY A 66 16.38 5.87 -15.19
C GLY A 66 16.82 7.14 -14.48
N ALA A 67 16.57 8.31 -15.08
CA ALA A 67 17.01 9.62 -14.59
C ALA A 67 16.57 9.93 -13.15
N LEU A 68 15.51 9.28 -12.64
CA LEU A 68 15.06 9.40 -11.26
C LEU A 68 16.16 9.06 -10.24
N PHE A 69 17.02 8.11 -10.58
CA PHE A 69 18.06 7.57 -9.71
C PHE A 69 19.45 8.18 -9.97
N ASP A 70 19.56 9.12 -10.91
CA ASP A 70 20.81 9.77 -11.29
C ASP A 70 21.12 10.95 -10.36
N ALA A 71 21.59 10.63 -9.15
CA ALA A 71 22.05 11.60 -8.17
C ALA A 71 23.40 11.20 -7.55
N PRO A 72 24.27 12.16 -7.20
CA PRO A 72 25.45 11.88 -6.38
C PRO A 72 25.02 11.44 -4.97
N GLY A 73 25.47 10.27 -4.53
CA GLY A 73 25.10 9.67 -3.25
C GLY A 73 24.51 8.27 -3.41
N CYS A 74 24.03 7.69 -2.31
CA CYS A 74 23.39 6.38 -2.37
C CYS A 74 21.92 6.50 -2.83
N ALA A 75 21.07 7.19 -2.05
CA ALA A 75 19.68 7.44 -2.42
C ALA A 75 19.52 8.81 -3.12
N SER A 76 18.73 8.85 -4.20
CA SER A 76 18.48 10.06 -4.98
C SER A 76 17.40 10.93 -4.34
N LEU A 77 17.77 12.12 -3.83
CA LEU A 77 16.80 13.08 -3.29
C LEU A 77 16.10 13.87 -4.41
N VAL A 78 14.78 13.96 -4.34
CA VAL A 78 13.91 14.64 -5.31
C VAL A 78 12.97 15.61 -4.58
N GLY A 79 13.25 16.91 -4.71
CA GLY A 79 12.35 17.97 -4.23
C GLY A 79 11.17 18.19 -5.17
N VAL A 80 9.94 18.02 -4.69
CA VAL A 80 8.73 18.13 -5.54
C VAL A 80 8.03 19.50 -5.48
N GLY A 81 8.26 20.26 -4.41
CA GLY A 81 7.79 21.63 -4.26
C GLY A 81 7.75 22.08 -2.82
N GLN A 82 7.27 23.31 -2.59
CA GLN A 82 7.19 23.87 -1.24
C GLN A 82 5.97 23.32 -0.50
N SER A 83 6.15 22.92 0.75
CA SER A 83 5.02 22.65 1.64
C SER A 83 4.48 23.96 2.21
N LEU A 84 3.17 24.16 2.20
CA LEU A 84 2.55 25.28 2.91
C LEU A 84 2.44 24.91 4.39
N PRO A 85 2.82 25.78 5.34
CA PRO A 85 2.69 25.48 6.76
C PRO A 85 1.22 25.24 7.13
N PHE A 86 0.96 24.16 7.88
CA PHE A 86 -0.35 23.82 8.39
C PHE A 86 -0.93 25.00 9.19
N ARG A 87 -2.02 25.62 8.71
CA ARG A 87 -2.78 26.59 9.51
C ARG A 87 -3.67 25.82 10.48
N ARG A 88 -3.56 26.19 11.77
CA ARG A 88 -4.20 25.57 12.94
C ARG A 88 -5.75 25.55 12.94
N ASN A 89 -6.44 25.93 11.84
CA ASN A 89 -7.91 26.01 11.76
C ASN A 89 -8.49 26.10 10.31
N GLY A 90 -7.88 25.46 9.31
CA GLY A 90 -8.48 25.40 7.95
C GLY A 90 -7.98 24.23 7.13
N SER A 91 -8.80 23.72 6.20
CA SER A 91 -8.39 22.68 5.27
C SER A 91 -7.24 23.19 4.41
N VAL A 92 -6.05 22.64 4.60
CA VAL A 92 -4.91 22.87 3.71
C VAL A 92 -5.16 22.06 2.45
N ALA A 93 -4.98 22.60 1.26
CA ALA A 93 -4.83 21.82 0.04
C ALA A 93 -3.33 21.67 -0.23
N LEU A 94 -2.90 20.50 -0.72
CA LEU A 94 -1.54 20.37 -1.24
C LEU A 94 -1.38 21.36 -2.40
N PRO A 95 -0.30 22.16 -2.46
CA PRO A 95 -0.06 23.04 -3.61
C PRO A 95 -0.16 22.27 -4.93
N LEU A 96 -0.90 22.81 -5.91
CA LEU A 96 -1.19 22.12 -7.18
C LEU A 96 0.07 21.71 -7.95
N ASP A 97 1.15 22.49 -7.80
CA ASP A 97 2.44 22.24 -8.43
C ASP A 97 3.19 21.06 -7.80
N VAL A 98 3.05 20.84 -6.49
CA VAL A 98 3.54 19.64 -5.79
C VAL A 98 2.78 18.41 -6.30
N SER A 99 1.45 18.50 -6.33
CA SER A 99 0.60 17.38 -6.78
C SER A 99 0.92 16.96 -8.22
N ARG A 100 1.08 17.92 -9.14
CA ARG A 100 1.41 17.63 -10.55
C ARG A 100 2.79 17.00 -10.70
N THR A 101 3.80 17.49 -9.97
CA THR A 101 5.16 16.93 -10.04
C THR A 101 5.17 15.48 -9.54
N ILE A 102 4.42 15.18 -8.47
CA ILE A 102 4.27 13.82 -7.95
C ILE A 102 3.50 12.94 -8.94
N GLU A 103 2.41 13.43 -9.53
CA GLU A 103 1.66 12.72 -10.57
C GLU A 103 2.56 12.36 -11.76
N ASP A 104 3.27 13.33 -12.33
CA ASP A 104 4.22 13.11 -13.43
C ASP A 104 5.31 12.09 -13.06
N LEU A 105 5.83 12.13 -11.83
CA LEU A 105 6.82 11.16 -11.35
C LEU A 105 6.21 9.76 -11.29
N MET A 106 5.05 9.59 -10.63
CA MET A 106 4.42 8.28 -10.45
C MET A 106 3.94 7.65 -11.76
N GLU A 107 3.62 8.45 -12.78
CA GLU A 107 3.22 7.94 -14.09
C GLU A 107 4.39 7.50 -14.97
N ARG A 108 5.57 8.10 -14.79
CA ARG A 108 6.76 7.87 -15.64
C ARG A 108 7.79 6.94 -15.01
N ALA A 109 7.78 6.82 -13.68
CA ALA A 109 8.78 6.01 -12.97
C ALA A 109 8.46 4.52 -13.07
N GLU A 110 9.46 3.73 -13.48
CA GLU A 110 9.43 2.28 -13.34
C GLU A 110 9.83 1.90 -11.91
N LEU A 111 8.83 1.78 -11.03
CA LEU A 111 9.01 1.49 -9.61
C LEU A 111 8.43 0.13 -9.25
N ASP A 112 9.19 -0.65 -8.48
CA ASP A 112 8.65 -1.82 -7.81
C ASP A 112 7.83 -1.41 -6.60
N PHE A 113 8.35 -0.46 -5.81
CA PHE A 113 7.72 0.00 -4.59
C PHE A 113 7.58 1.52 -4.51
N VAL A 114 6.42 1.97 -4.03
CA VAL A 114 6.22 3.32 -3.52
C VAL A 114 5.93 3.20 -2.02
N HIS A 115 6.93 3.51 -1.20
CA HIS A 115 6.84 3.49 0.24
C HIS A 115 6.49 4.89 0.75
N VAL A 116 5.27 5.06 1.22
CA VAL A 116 4.77 6.32 1.76
C VAL A 116 4.86 6.35 3.28
N HIS A 117 5.25 7.48 3.86
CA HIS A 117 5.28 7.69 5.30
C HIS A 117 4.16 8.63 5.70
N GLU A 118 3.39 8.26 6.72
CA GLU A 118 2.25 9.04 7.23
C GLU A 118 1.36 9.58 6.09
N PRO A 119 0.76 8.70 5.26
CA PRO A 119 0.06 9.08 4.02
C PRO A 119 -1.31 9.74 4.25
N PHE A 120 -1.42 10.60 5.27
CA PHE A 120 -2.62 11.36 5.59
C PHE A 120 -2.84 12.45 4.53
N ALA A 121 -4.04 12.48 3.95
CA ALA A 121 -4.38 13.45 2.92
C ALA A 121 -4.89 14.76 3.55
N PRO A 122 -4.53 15.93 2.99
CA PRO A 122 -3.67 16.13 1.83
C PRO A 122 -2.18 16.25 2.22
N SER A 123 -1.33 15.46 1.56
CA SER A 123 0.13 15.48 1.73
C SER A 123 0.82 14.95 0.47
N ALA A 124 2.15 15.15 0.36
CA ALA A 124 2.94 14.56 -0.71
C ALA A 124 2.86 13.02 -0.71
N ALA A 125 2.93 12.41 0.48
CA ALA A 125 2.74 10.97 0.68
C ALA A 125 1.34 10.50 0.22
N GLY A 126 0.28 11.25 0.56
CA GLY A 126 -1.08 10.95 0.11
C GLY A 126 -1.27 11.11 -1.41
N ALA A 127 -0.62 12.10 -2.03
CA ALA A 127 -0.63 12.26 -3.49
C ALA A 127 0.13 11.12 -4.18
N ALA A 128 1.30 10.74 -3.66
CA ALA A 128 2.06 9.59 -4.17
C ALA A 128 1.22 8.30 -4.14
N LEU A 129 0.58 8.01 -3.01
CA LEU A 129 -0.30 6.85 -2.87
C LEU A 129 -1.49 6.88 -3.83
N ARG A 130 -2.01 8.08 -4.15
CA ARG A 130 -3.12 8.25 -5.10
C ARG A 130 -2.73 7.92 -6.54
N HIS A 131 -1.53 8.31 -6.96
CA HIS A 131 -1.07 8.22 -8.36
C HIS A 131 -0.16 7.00 -8.62
N SER A 132 0.35 6.35 -7.58
CA SER A 132 1.22 5.18 -7.69
C SER A 132 0.58 4.02 -8.47
N ARG A 133 1.40 3.39 -9.30
CA ARG A 133 1.11 2.13 -10.02
C ARG A 133 1.97 0.96 -9.50
N ALA A 134 2.78 1.20 -8.48
CA ALA A 134 3.69 0.23 -7.88
C ALA A 134 3.04 -0.48 -6.67
N LEU A 135 3.75 -1.44 -6.08
CA LEU A 135 3.38 -1.97 -4.77
C LEU A 135 3.57 -0.86 -3.72
N ASN A 136 2.52 -0.57 -2.98
CA ASN A 136 2.46 0.52 -2.02
C ASN A 136 2.67 -0.03 -0.60
N VAL A 137 3.67 0.52 0.09
CA VAL A 137 3.88 0.26 1.52
C VAL A 137 3.62 1.55 2.29
N GLY A 138 2.93 1.49 3.42
CA GLY A 138 2.64 2.65 4.26
C GLY A 138 3.23 2.47 5.66
N THR A 139 4.15 3.34 6.08
CA THR A 139 4.65 3.38 7.47
C THR A 139 3.97 4.48 8.28
N PHE A 140 3.50 4.12 9.47
CA PHE A 140 2.96 5.04 10.48
C PHE A 140 3.97 5.20 11.64
N HIS A 141 4.41 6.43 11.89
CA HIS A 141 5.46 6.70 12.89
C HIS A 141 4.88 7.15 14.22
N SER A 142 4.09 8.22 14.24
CA SER A 142 3.42 8.71 15.45
C SER A 142 2.22 9.57 15.09
N PRO A 143 1.05 8.96 14.79
CA PRO A 143 -0.12 9.74 14.48
C PRO A 143 -0.68 10.33 15.79
N GLU A 144 -0.70 11.66 15.90
CA GLU A 144 -1.49 12.31 16.95
C GLU A 144 -2.96 11.84 16.82
N GLU A 145 -3.54 11.30 17.90
CA GLU A 145 -4.94 10.81 17.91
C GLU A 145 -5.92 11.86 17.38
N ARG A 146 -5.63 13.14 17.65
CA ARG A 146 -6.40 14.29 17.16
C ARG A 146 -6.34 14.45 15.64
N PHE A 147 -5.22 14.12 15.01
CA PHE A 147 -5.12 14.11 13.54
C PHE A 147 -5.97 12.99 12.95
N LEU A 148 -5.95 11.80 13.57
CA LEU A 148 -6.76 10.66 13.14
C LEU A 148 -8.26 10.93 13.27
N SER A 149 -8.69 11.60 14.35
CA SER A 149 -10.11 11.86 14.61
C SER A 149 -10.69 13.00 13.76
N THR A 150 -9.87 13.95 13.27
CA THR A 150 -10.34 15.18 12.60
C THR A 150 -10.30 15.12 11.07
N GLN A 151 -9.55 14.20 10.47
CA GLN A 151 -9.47 14.05 9.01
C GLN A 151 -10.59 13.19 8.39
N VAL A 152 -11.56 12.74 9.21
CA VAL A 152 -12.49 11.67 8.85
C VAL A 152 -13.69 12.20 8.06
N ALA A 153 -13.51 12.38 6.76
CA ALA A 153 -14.52 11.83 5.84
C ALA A 153 -14.13 10.36 5.62
N ARG A 154 -14.61 9.47 6.52
CA ARG A 154 -14.29 8.03 6.58
C ARG A 154 -14.16 7.34 5.22
N PRO A 155 -15.05 7.58 4.22
CA PRO A 155 -14.97 6.90 2.93
C PRO A 155 -13.76 7.29 2.06
N ILE A 156 -13.21 8.50 2.23
CA ILE A 156 -12.08 8.98 1.41
C ILE A 156 -10.77 8.34 1.90
N VAL A 157 -10.61 8.24 3.21
CA VAL A 157 -9.39 7.67 3.81
C VAL A 157 -9.36 6.16 3.68
N GLU A 158 -10.49 5.47 3.91
CA GLU A 158 -10.62 4.02 3.63
C GLU A 158 -10.26 3.72 2.16
N ARG A 159 -10.70 4.56 1.22
CA ARG A 159 -10.36 4.39 -0.21
C ARG A 159 -8.88 4.59 -0.51
N LEU A 160 -8.23 5.55 0.14
CA LEU A 160 -6.80 5.80 -0.08
C LEU A 160 -5.95 4.68 0.55
N PHE A 161 -6.30 4.25 1.76
CA PHE A 161 -5.54 3.24 2.50
C PHE A 161 -5.82 1.82 2.01
N GLY A 162 -6.95 1.58 1.34
CA GLY A 162 -7.20 0.34 0.60
C GLY A 162 -6.14 0.05 -0.47
N ARG A 163 -5.40 1.06 -0.94
CA ARG A 163 -4.34 0.89 -1.95
C ARG A 163 -2.99 0.42 -1.40
N LEU A 164 -2.86 0.31 -0.08
CA LEU A 164 -1.66 -0.20 0.58
C LEU A 164 -1.65 -1.73 0.53
N ASP A 165 -0.56 -2.29 0.00
CA ASP A 165 -0.32 -3.74 -0.01
C ASP A 165 0.42 -4.17 1.25
N GLY A 166 1.29 -3.29 1.76
CA GLY A 166 1.98 -3.45 3.04
C GLY A 166 1.69 -2.28 3.98
N ARG A 167 1.49 -2.59 5.26
CA ARG A 167 1.33 -1.58 6.30
C ARG A 167 2.32 -1.87 7.42
N THR A 168 3.02 -0.84 7.86
CA THR A 168 3.97 -0.94 8.97
C THR A 168 3.70 0.15 10.00
N ALA A 169 4.03 -0.14 11.25
CA ALA A 169 4.01 0.84 12.32
C ALA A 169 5.37 0.87 13.02
N ALA A 170 5.84 2.05 13.38
CA ALA A 170 7.11 2.20 14.10
C ALA A 170 7.08 1.53 15.49
N PHE A 171 5.90 1.46 16.11
CA PHE A 171 5.70 0.91 17.45
C PHE A 171 4.41 0.10 17.51
N ALA A 172 4.32 -0.88 18.40
CA ALA A 172 3.08 -1.61 18.68
C ALA A 172 1.99 -0.65 19.20
N ALA A 173 2.36 0.30 20.04
CA ALA A 173 1.46 1.38 20.46
C ALA A 173 0.90 2.18 19.27
N THR A 174 1.73 2.44 18.25
CA THR A 174 1.30 3.13 17.02
C THR A 174 0.37 2.26 16.18
N ARG A 175 0.67 0.96 16.02
CA ARG A 175 -0.23 0.01 15.37
C ARG A 175 -1.60 0.04 16.03
N ASP A 176 -1.64 -0.17 17.35
CA ASP A 176 -2.88 -0.31 18.11
C ASP A 176 -3.73 0.95 18.04
N LEU A 177 -3.11 2.13 17.87
CA LEU A 177 -3.81 3.38 17.64
C LEU A 177 -4.38 3.45 16.23
N VAL A 178 -3.56 3.19 15.20
CA VAL A 178 -3.97 3.30 13.79
C VAL A 178 -5.06 2.27 13.45
N GLU A 179 -4.94 1.04 13.93
CA GLU A 179 -5.87 -0.06 13.68
C GLU A 179 -7.31 0.25 14.13
N ARG A 180 -7.47 1.05 15.21
CA ARG A 180 -8.80 1.50 15.69
C ARG A 180 -9.54 2.37 14.68
N PHE A 181 -8.80 3.11 13.85
CA PHE A 181 -9.35 4.00 12.84
C PHE A 181 -9.34 3.38 11.45
N PHE A 182 -8.34 2.54 11.16
CA PHE A 182 -8.11 1.90 9.88
C PHE A 182 -7.76 0.43 10.11
N ALA A 183 -8.76 -0.44 10.01
CA ALA A 183 -8.59 -1.87 10.12
C ALA A 183 -7.57 -2.38 9.08
N GLY A 184 -6.79 -3.40 9.45
CA GLY A 184 -5.81 -4.02 8.58
C GLY A 184 -4.68 -4.68 9.36
N SER A 185 -3.89 -5.50 8.67
CA SER A 185 -2.69 -6.10 9.26
C SER A 185 -1.51 -5.15 9.16
N TYR A 186 -0.89 -4.82 10.30
CA TYR A 186 0.29 -3.95 10.39
C TYR A 186 1.47 -4.72 10.97
N ARG A 187 2.62 -4.65 10.30
CA ARG A 187 3.89 -5.14 10.84
C ARG A 187 4.57 -4.06 11.67
N VAL A 188 4.95 -4.37 12.91
CA VAL A 188 5.75 -3.44 13.71
C VAL A 188 7.20 -3.52 13.26
N ILE A 189 7.75 -2.39 12.78
CA ILE A 189 9.17 -2.27 12.41
C ILE A 189 9.71 -1.03 13.12
N GLN A 190 10.40 -1.25 14.24
CA GLN A 190 10.97 -0.16 15.03
C GLN A 190 12.05 0.59 14.25
N PRO A 191 12.18 1.92 14.44
CA PRO A 191 13.33 2.68 13.95
C PRO A 191 14.65 2.15 14.50
N GLY A 192 15.73 2.36 13.75
CA GLY A 192 17.07 2.18 14.27
C GLY A 192 17.55 3.42 15.03
N ALA A 193 18.73 3.32 15.63
CA ALA A 193 19.43 4.42 16.26
C ALA A 193 20.94 4.29 16.01
N ASP A 194 21.58 5.39 15.63
CA ASP A 194 23.01 5.41 15.38
C ASP A 194 23.78 5.38 16.70
N VAL A 195 24.66 4.39 16.87
CA VAL A 195 25.59 4.34 17.99
C VAL A 195 26.67 5.39 17.78
N GLN A 196 26.72 6.38 18.68
CA GLN A 196 27.78 7.39 18.70
C GLN A 196 28.89 6.99 19.68
N PRO A 197 30.17 7.16 19.34
CA PRO A 197 31.26 6.89 20.27
C PRO A 197 31.12 7.71 21.56
N SER A 198 31.15 7.07 22.73
CA SER A 198 30.95 7.70 24.04
C SER A 198 32.22 8.42 24.54
N ALA A 199 32.84 9.28 23.73
CA ALA A 199 34.06 9.98 24.12
C ALA A 199 33.80 10.85 25.37
N GLY A 200 34.30 10.40 26.54
CA GLY A 200 34.22 11.11 27.81
C GLY A 200 33.07 10.72 28.74
N ARG A 201 32.33 9.63 28.48
CA ARG A 201 31.36 9.13 29.47
C ARG A 201 32.10 8.57 30.70
N GLY A 202 31.67 8.99 31.89
CA GLY A 202 32.19 8.48 33.17
C GLY A 202 33.44 9.18 33.71
N SER A 203 33.98 10.22 33.04
CA SER A 203 35.15 10.96 33.52
C SER A 203 34.81 12.15 34.45
N GLY A 204 33.61 12.15 35.04
CA GLY A 204 33.08 13.25 35.86
C GLY A 204 31.75 12.87 36.53
N PRO A 205 31.07 13.82 37.19
CA PRO A 205 29.77 13.56 37.80
C PRO A 205 28.74 13.05 36.79
N PRO A 206 27.77 12.22 37.21
CA PRO A 206 26.69 11.77 36.36
C PRO A 206 25.96 12.98 35.75
N GLU A 207 25.85 12.97 34.42
CA GLU A 207 25.14 13.99 33.65
C GLU A 207 23.71 13.53 33.39
N ILE A 208 22.74 14.36 33.78
CA ILE A 208 21.31 14.19 33.51
C ILE A 208 20.94 15.05 32.29
N LEU A 209 20.49 14.43 31.22
CA LEU A 209 20.13 15.10 29.99
C LEU A 209 18.60 15.14 29.80
N PHE A 210 18.12 16.28 29.32
CA PHE A 210 16.79 16.44 28.75
C PHE A 210 16.91 17.06 27.35
N CYS A 211 16.43 16.35 26.32
CA CYS A 211 16.34 16.88 24.96
C CYS A 211 14.94 17.43 24.74
N ALA A 212 14.84 18.68 24.30
CA ALA A 212 13.57 19.37 24.15
C ALA A 212 12.84 19.03 22.83
N GLU A 213 12.63 17.73 22.60
CA GLU A 213 11.77 17.20 21.53
C GLU A 213 10.31 17.05 21.97
N GLU A 214 10.08 16.77 23.26
CA GLU A 214 8.74 16.63 23.85
C GLU A 214 8.04 17.98 24.09
N GLU A 215 6.76 17.94 24.49
CA GLU A 215 6.02 19.18 24.73
C GLU A 215 6.62 20.05 25.87
N ARG A 216 6.36 21.36 25.84
CA ARG A 216 6.87 22.31 26.85
C ARG A 216 6.51 21.93 28.31
N GLY A 217 5.46 21.14 28.50
CA GLY A 217 5.06 20.59 29.80
C GLY A 217 6.10 19.62 30.38
N ALA A 218 6.72 18.80 29.54
CA ALA A 218 7.75 17.84 29.91
C ALA A 218 9.00 18.54 30.47
N LEU A 219 9.49 19.58 29.77
CA LEU A 219 10.61 20.40 30.25
C LEU A 219 10.31 21.04 31.61
N ARG A 220 9.08 21.55 31.81
CA ARG A 220 8.69 22.13 33.11
C ARG A 220 8.67 21.07 34.21
N LEU A 221 8.23 19.85 33.91
CA LEU A 221 8.24 18.72 34.83
C LEU A 221 9.68 18.35 35.23
N PHE A 222 10.56 18.19 34.24
CA PHE A 222 11.98 17.93 34.43
C PHE A 222 12.64 18.98 35.32
N LEU A 223 12.47 20.27 35.00
CA LEU A 223 13.02 21.37 35.82
C LEU A 223 12.42 21.42 37.23
N ARG A 224 11.19 20.93 37.46
CA ARG A 224 10.61 20.81 38.80
C ARG A 224 11.23 19.65 39.58
N ALA A 225 11.51 18.54 38.91
CA ALA A 225 12.16 17.39 39.51
C ALA A 225 13.63 17.69 39.86
N LEU A 226 14.36 18.43 39.01
CA LEU A 226 15.72 18.91 39.33
C LEU A 226 15.77 19.78 40.59
N ARG A 227 14.70 20.54 40.89
CA ARG A 227 14.61 21.31 42.14
C ARG A 227 14.46 20.42 43.37
N LYS A 228 14.16 19.14 43.23
CA LYS A 228 14.05 18.22 44.37
C LYS A 228 15.34 17.45 44.63
N LEU A 229 16.26 17.39 43.66
CA LEU A 229 17.56 16.74 43.86
C LEU A 229 18.39 17.44 44.96
N PRO A 230 18.98 16.67 45.89
CA PRO A 230 19.94 17.17 46.87
C PRO A 230 21.15 17.81 46.17
N VAL A 231 21.62 18.96 46.68
CA VAL A 231 22.77 19.68 46.10
C VAL A 231 24.10 19.18 46.65
N GLU A 232 24.05 18.31 47.64
CA GLU A 232 25.17 17.62 48.28
C GLU A 232 25.67 16.45 47.41
N LEU A 233 24.80 15.91 46.55
CA LEU A 233 25.16 14.89 45.57
C LEU A 233 25.91 15.53 44.39
N ASP A 234 26.86 14.80 43.82
CA ASP A 234 27.63 15.25 42.66
C ASP A 234 26.88 14.88 41.38
N TRP A 235 26.34 15.89 40.69
CA TRP A 235 25.55 15.73 39.47
C TRP A 235 25.53 17.03 38.67
N THR A 236 25.43 16.88 37.36
CA THR A 236 25.21 17.99 36.43
C THR A 236 23.99 17.70 35.57
N ALA A 237 23.36 18.74 35.03
CA ALA A 237 22.25 18.56 34.11
C ALA A 237 22.42 19.42 32.86
N THR A 238 22.07 18.85 31.71
CA THR A 238 22.05 19.56 30.43
C THR A 238 20.64 19.54 29.86
N VAL A 239 20.15 20.72 29.47
CA VAL A 239 18.92 20.88 28.69
C VAL A 239 19.35 21.20 27.27
N TRP A 240 19.22 20.24 26.36
CA TRP A 240 19.54 20.44 24.95
C TRP A 240 18.31 20.98 24.21
N LEU A 241 18.49 22.13 23.56
CA LEU A 241 17.47 22.87 22.82
C LEU A 241 18.02 23.25 21.46
N ARG A 242 17.20 23.11 20.40
CA ARG A 242 17.56 23.60 19.07
C ARG A 242 17.79 25.10 19.05
N ASP A 243 17.00 25.86 19.81
CA ASP A 243 17.17 27.28 20.06
C ASP A 243 17.26 27.55 21.58
N PRO A 244 18.49 27.60 22.13
CA PRO A 244 18.70 27.90 23.55
C PRO A 244 18.26 29.32 23.94
N SER A 245 18.16 30.26 22.99
CA SER A 245 17.80 31.65 23.27
C SER A 245 16.34 31.80 23.70
N ALA A 246 15.49 30.84 23.35
CA ALA A 246 14.08 30.79 23.72
C ALA A 246 13.84 30.51 25.22
N TRP A 247 14.86 30.12 25.98
CA TRP A 247 14.76 29.88 27.43
C TRP A 247 15.81 30.66 28.24
N PRO A 248 15.41 31.69 29.01
CA PRO A 248 16.35 32.47 29.80
C PRO A 248 16.78 31.71 31.09
N PRO A 249 18.09 31.60 31.38
CA PRO A 249 18.62 30.98 32.62
C PRO A 249 18.10 31.61 33.92
N ALA A 250 17.56 32.83 33.85
CA ALA A 250 16.98 33.54 34.98
C ALA A 250 15.82 32.79 35.68
N GLN A 251 15.21 31.80 35.02
CA GLN A 251 14.11 30.99 35.58
C GLN A 251 14.57 29.89 36.56
N LEU A 252 15.89 29.70 36.73
CA LEU A 252 16.45 28.74 37.69
C LEU A 252 16.78 29.39 39.05
N PRO A 253 16.50 28.68 40.18
CA PRO A 253 17.00 29.08 41.50
C PRO A 253 18.52 29.20 41.50
N ARG A 254 19.09 30.15 42.26
CA ARG A 254 20.54 30.40 42.32
C ARG A 254 21.36 29.11 42.52
N ARG A 255 20.92 28.23 43.43
CA ARG A 255 21.60 26.96 43.74
C ARG A 255 21.72 25.96 42.57
N LEU A 256 20.94 26.14 41.50
CA LEU A 256 20.96 25.24 40.33
C LEU A 256 21.70 25.84 39.14
N ARG A 257 22.05 27.14 39.17
CA ARG A 257 22.60 27.84 37.99
C ARG A 257 23.98 27.32 37.58
N ASP A 258 24.76 26.84 38.56
CA ASP A 258 26.10 26.31 38.31
C ASP A 258 26.08 24.83 37.87
N ARG A 259 24.94 24.15 38.03
CA ARG A 259 24.76 22.71 37.75
C ARG A 259 23.98 22.43 36.48
N VAL A 260 23.09 23.34 36.07
CA VAL A 260 22.22 23.17 34.91
C VAL A 260 22.72 24.02 33.75
N ARG A 261 23.05 23.37 32.64
CA ARG A 261 23.49 24.01 31.39
C ARG A 261 22.40 23.92 30.34
N PHE A 262 22.26 24.99 29.56
CA PHE A 262 21.44 24.98 28.35
C PHE A 262 22.38 24.92 27.15
N ALA A 263 22.25 23.87 26.34
CA ALA A 263 23.08 23.63 25.17
C ALA A 263 22.22 23.66 23.91
N GLY A 264 22.84 24.02 22.78
CA GLY A 264 22.23 23.86 21.47
C GLY A 264 23.26 23.43 20.43
N PRO A 265 22.94 23.54 19.14
CA PRO A 265 23.78 23.03 18.05
C PRO A 265 25.22 23.57 18.06
N ALA A 266 25.45 24.77 18.59
CA ALA A 266 26.79 25.36 18.71
C ALA A 266 27.68 24.68 19.79
N GLN A 267 27.09 23.95 20.74
CA GLN A 267 27.80 23.24 21.82
C GLN A 267 27.91 21.73 21.56
N GLY A 268 27.28 21.22 20.50
CA GLY A 268 27.26 19.82 20.16
C GLY A 268 25.92 19.39 19.56
N SER A 269 25.98 18.35 18.74
CA SER A 269 24.76 17.69 18.26
C SER A 269 24.04 16.98 19.41
N GLU A 270 22.73 16.79 19.28
CA GLU A 270 21.95 16.04 20.26
C GLU A 270 22.52 14.63 20.49
N ALA A 271 22.89 13.93 19.41
CA ALA A 271 23.47 12.60 19.48
C ALA A 271 24.77 12.56 20.30
N GLN A 272 25.60 13.60 20.23
CA GLN A 272 26.81 13.72 21.07
C GLN A 272 26.47 13.93 22.54
N HIS A 273 25.41 14.68 22.85
CA HIS A 273 24.94 14.85 24.24
C HIS A 273 24.34 13.54 24.77
N LEU A 274 23.52 12.83 23.99
CA LEU A 274 22.96 11.52 24.35
C LEU A 274 24.07 10.50 24.65
N ALA A 275 25.14 10.47 23.86
CA ALA A 275 26.28 9.56 24.07
C ALA A 275 27.12 9.89 25.32
N ARG A 276 27.11 11.15 25.77
CA ARG A 276 27.84 11.60 26.97
C ARG A 276 27.03 11.45 28.25
N ALA A 277 25.73 11.69 28.17
CA ALA A 277 24.82 11.65 29.30
C ALA A 277 24.87 10.31 30.03
N THR A 278 24.76 10.32 31.35
CA THR A 278 24.57 9.09 32.15
C THR A 278 23.10 8.72 32.20
N ILE A 279 22.24 9.74 32.37
CA ILE A 279 20.80 9.61 32.55
C ILE A 279 20.12 10.47 31.47
N VAL A 280 19.09 9.96 30.82
CA VAL A 280 18.23 10.72 29.90
C VAL A 280 16.81 10.73 30.44
N VAL A 281 16.16 11.90 30.50
CA VAL A 281 14.78 12.01 30.98
C VAL A 281 13.83 12.27 29.82
N ALA A 282 12.83 11.40 29.67
CA ALA A 282 11.67 11.59 28.80
C ALA A 282 10.42 11.79 29.68
N ALA A 283 9.87 13.01 29.69
CA ALA A 283 8.85 13.43 30.65
C ALA A 283 7.53 13.84 30.00
N SER A 284 7.26 13.39 28.76
CA SER A 284 6.00 13.64 28.08
C SER A 284 4.81 13.15 28.90
N THR A 285 3.71 13.89 28.77
CA THR A 285 2.38 13.56 29.29
C THR A 285 1.51 12.87 28.24
N GLY A 286 2.09 12.52 27.09
CA GLY A 286 1.40 11.92 25.95
C GLY A 286 0.90 12.92 24.91
N THR A 287 1.21 14.22 25.05
CA THR A 287 0.80 15.23 24.05
C THR A 287 1.69 15.18 22.80
N ALA A 288 3.00 15.10 22.99
CA ALA A 288 3.98 14.95 21.92
C ALA A 288 5.11 14.03 22.40
N PRO A 289 4.86 12.71 22.51
CA PRO A 289 5.88 11.75 22.92
C PRO A 289 6.96 11.59 21.83
N ALA A 290 8.20 11.34 22.24
CA ALA A 290 9.38 11.19 21.39
C ALA A 290 10.08 9.83 21.65
N PRO A 291 9.48 8.69 21.27
CA PRO A 291 10.04 7.36 21.56
C PRO A 291 11.36 7.10 20.82
N GLN A 292 11.61 7.72 19.67
CA GLN A 292 12.89 7.55 18.96
C GLN A 292 14.04 8.26 19.66
N MET A 293 13.77 9.29 20.48
CA MET A 293 14.76 9.86 21.39
C MET A 293 15.26 8.82 22.40
N LEU A 294 14.35 7.98 22.93
CA LEU A 294 14.72 6.89 23.85
C LEU A 294 15.59 5.83 23.16
N LEU A 295 15.27 5.45 21.91
CA LEU A 295 16.13 4.56 21.12
C LEU A 295 17.53 5.14 20.92
N ARG A 296 17.64 6.44 20.61
CA ARG A 296 18.93 7.14 20.52
C ARG A 296 19.66 7.22 21.85
N ALA A 297 18.95 7.40 22.97
CA ALA A 297 19.52 7.38 24.32
C ALA A 297 20.11 6.00 24.64
N LEU A 298 19.38 4.92 24.34
CA LEU A 298 19.84 3.54 24.49
C LEU A 298 21.05 3.25 23.59
N ALA A 299 21.05 3.69 22.34
CA ALA A 299 22.21 3.53 21.45
C ALA A 299 23.44 4.32 21.93
N GLY A 300 23.23 5.46 22.60
CA GLY A 300 24.28 6.18 23.32
C GLY A 300 24.68 5.50 24.65
N GLY A 301 23.94 4.48 25.09
CA GLY A 301 24.09 3.74 26.33
C GLY A 301 23.50 4.42 27.58
N ALA A 302 22.80 5.55 27.45
CA ALA A 302 22.33 6.33 28.59
C ALA A 302 21.14 5.63 29.25
N VAL A 303 21.05 5.67 30.58
CA VAL A 303 19.93 5.06 31.31
C VAL A 303 18.71 5.98 31.22
N PRO A 304 17.62 5.57 30.55
CA PRO A 304 16.46 6.44 30.43
C PRO A 304 15.59 6.39 31.70
N ILE A 305 15.02 7.54 32.06
CA ILE A 305 13.90 7.67 32.98
C ILE A 305 12.72 8.22 32.18
N ALA A 306 11.67 7.44 31.99
CA ALA A 306 10.58 7.78 31.09
C ALA A 306 9.21 7.76 31.78
N SER A 307 8.32 8.67 31.37
CA SER A 307 6.90 8.58 31.73
C SER A 307 6.32 7.24 31.26
N ARG A 308 5.37 6.68 32.01
CA ARG A 308 4.66 5.45 31.66
C ARG A 308 3.64 5.72 30.53
N LEU A 309 4.15 5.73 29.30
CA LEU A 309 3.38 5.82 28.07
C LEU A 309 3.58 4.53 27.27
N PRO A 310 2.56 4.03 26.54
CA PRO A 310 2.66 2.74 25.86
C PRO A 310 3.90 2.59 24.96
N SER A 311 4.24 3.62 24.18
CA SER A 311 5.44 3.60 23.31
C SER A 311 6.76 3.69 24.10
N TYR A 312 6.78 4.30 25.28
CA TYR A 312 7.97 4.36 26.13
C TYR A 312 8.18 3.05 26.89
N GLU A 313 7.10 2.43 27.36
CA GLU A 313 7.14 1.09 27.97
C GLU A 313 7.63 0.03 26.98
N GLU A 314 7.18 0.12 25.73
CA GLU A 314 7.64 -0.75 24.65
C GLU A 314 9.15 -0.58 24.39
N VAL A 315 9.65 0.67 24.28
CA VAL A 315 11.08 0.92 24.06
C VAL A 315 11.95 0.47 25.24
N LEU A 316 11.44 0.60 26.48
CA LEU A 316 12.18 0.26 27.68
C LEU A 316 11.98 -1.19 28.16
N GLU A 317 11.28 -2.02 27.39
CA GLU A 317 10.95 -3.41 27.74
C GLU A 317 10.36 -3.52 29.15
N GLU A 318 9.28 -2.77 29.42
CA GLU A 318 8.59 -2.72 30.71
C GLU A 318 9.49 -2.30 31.90
N GLY A 319 10.60 -1.59 31.62
CA GLY A 319 11.54 -1.10 32.62
C GLY A 319 12.80 -1.97 32.79
N GLU A 320 13.02 -2.95 31.92
CA GLU A 320 14.27 -3.71 31.90
C GLU A 320 15.46 -2.86 31.41
N LEU A 321 15.22 -1.87 30.55
CA LEU A 321 16.25 -1.00 29.97
C LEU A 321 16.29 0.41 30.57
N GLY A 322 15.43 0.71 31.54
CA GLY A 322 15.39 2.02 32.19
C GLY A 322 14.37 2.08 33.32
N LEU A 323 14.09 3.29 33.82
CA LEU A 323 13.15 3.50 34.91
C LEU A 323 11.86 4.15 34.38
N LEU A 324 10.72 3.70 34.88
CA LEU A 324 9.41 4.23 34.52
C LEU A 324 8.77 5.00 35.69
N PHE A 325 8.04 6.07 35.39
CA PHE A 325 7.25 6.83 36.38
C PHE A 325 5.89 7.28 35.80
N GLU A 326 4.90 7.53 36.65
CA GLU A 326 3.58 7.97 36.18
C GLU A 326 3.63 9.37 35.53
N PRO A 327 2.89 9.62 34.42
CA PRO A 327 2.83 10.95 33.82
C PRO A 327 2.47 12.03 34.83
N ARG A 328 3.22 13.14 34.82
CA ARG A 328 3.08 14.30 35.74
C ARG A 328 3.55 14.05 37.17
N ASP A 329 4.08 12.87 37.51
CA ASP A 329 4.62 12.59 38.84
C ASP A 329 6.05 13.13 39.02
N VAL A 330 6.13 14.36 39.52
CA VAL A 330 7.41 15.04 39.83
C VAL A 330 8.17 14.34 40.97
N LEU A 331 7.46 13.72 41.92
CA LEU A 331 8.10 13.14 43.10
C LEU A 331 8.86 11.87 42.70
N THR A 332 8.19 10.97 41.98
CA THR A 332 8.81 9.73 41.49
C THR A 332 9.93 10.03 40.50
N LEU A 333 9.75 10.97 39.56
CA LEU A 333 10.84 11.38 38.66
C LEU A 333 12.06 11.90 39.45
N GLY A 334 11.85 12.75 40.46
CA GLY A 334 12.92 13.24 41.34
C GLY A 334 13.66 12.12 42.06
N ALA A 335 12.91 11.19 42.66
CA ALA A 335 13.47 10.05 43.39
C ALA A 335 14.25 9.09 42.49
N GLN A 336 13.79 8.82 41.26
CA GLN A 336 14.52 7.97 40.31
C GLN A 336 15.82 8.62 39.82
N MET A 337 15.81 9.94 39.58
CA MET A 337 17.05 10.67 39.28
C MET A 337 18.02 10.61 40.46
N GLU A 338 17.54 10.84 41.68
CA GLU A 338 18.37 10.78 42.89
C GLU A 338 18.97 9.39 43.07
N ARG A 339 18.19 8.35 42.85
CA ARG A 339 18.63 6.96 42.94
C ARG A 339 19.74 6.64 41.93
N LEU A 340 19.58 6.98 40.65
CA LEU A 340 20.63 6.74 39.65
C LEU A 340 21.90 7.58 39.88
N VAL A 341 21.78 8.77 40.47
CA VAL A 341 22.93 9.61 40.85
C VAL A 341 23.66 9.05 42.08
N SER A 342 22.94 8.55 43.06
CA SER A 342 23.49 8.08 44.34
C SER A 342 23.93 6.61 44.35
N GLU A 343 23.41 5.79 43.43
CA GLU A 343 23.72 4.36 43.28
C GLU A 343 24.41 4.08 41.92
N PRO A 344 25.72 4.31 41.78
CA PRO A 344 26.44 4.06 40.53
C PRO A 344 26.28 2.62 40.01
N GLU A 345 26.22 1.64 40.91
CA GLU A 345 26.03 0.21 40.55
C GLU A 345 24.70 -0.03 39.80
N LEU A 346 23.65 0.72 40.15
CA LEU A 346 22.36 0.62 39.45
C LEU A 346 22.49 1.13 38.01
N ALA A 347 23.17 2.27 37.83
CA ALA A 347 23.42 2.83 36.50
C ALA A 347 24.31 1.90 35.66
N HIS A 348 25.33 1.26 36.26
CA HIS A 348 26.17 0.25 35.58
C HIS A 348 25.37 -0.99 35.20
N SER A 349 24.49 -1.48 36.07
CA SER A 349 23.60 -2.61 35.79
C SER A 349 22.70 -2.34 34.58
N TYR A 350 22.06 -1.17 34.52
CA TYR A 350 21.29 -0.78 33.33
C TYR A 350 22.19 -0.63 32.10
N GLY A 351 23.35 0.01 32.23
CA GLY A 351 24.31 0.15 31.14
C GLY A 351 24.72 -1.19 30.51
N ALA A 352 24.91 -2.24 31.32
CA ALA A 352 25.19 -3.59 30.83
C ALA A 352 24.02 -4.21 30.05
N LYS A 353 22.78 -4.04 30.53
CA LYS A 353 21.57 -4.49 29.82
C LYS A 353 21.38 -3.74 28.50
N ILE A 354 21.60 -2.43 28.50
CA ILE A 354 21.50 -1.58 27.31
C ILE A 354 22.54 -1.99 26.27
N ALA A 355 23.80 -2.20 26.69
CA ALA A 355 24.86 -2.67 25.79
C ALA A 355 24.52 -4.00 25.10
N ALA A 356 23.82 -4.91 25.80
CA ALA A 356 23.41 -6.21 25.26
C ALA A 356 22.37 -6.10 24.13
N VAL A 357 21.64 -4.98 24.02
CA VAL A 357 20.60 -4.78 22.98
C VAL A 357 21.07 -3.87 21.84
N HIS A 358 22.30 -3.35 21.85
CA HIS A 358 22.78 -2.41 20.82
C HIS A 358 22.64 -2.91 19.38
N GLU A 359 22.89 -4.20 19.12
CA GLU A 359 22.75 -4.78 17.77
C GLU A 359 21.29 -4.70 17.26
N ARG A 360 20.33 -4.89 18.17
CA ARG A 360 18.88 -4.79 17.88
C ARG A 360 18.44 -3.36 17.56
N LEU A 361 19.21 -2.35 17.98
CA LEU A 361 18.95 -0.94 17.69
C LEU A 361 19.47 -0.52 16.31
N SER A 362 20.13 -1.38 15.55
CA SER A 362 20.71 -1.01 14.26
C SER A 362 19.66 -0.69 13.19
N TRP A 363 19.99 0.23 12.29
CA TRP A 363 19.21 0.48 11.06
C TRP A 363 19.23 -0.71 10.09
N GLY A 364 20.26 -1.56 10.17
CA GLY A 364 20.37 -2.80 9.41
C GLY A 364 19.18 -3.73 9.67
N ARG A 365 18.79 -3.92 10.95
CA ARG A 365 17.60 -4.70 11.31
C ARG A 365 16.34 -4.14 10.65
N ALA A 366 16.11 -2.83 10.76
CA ALA A 366 14.91 -2.20 10.20
C ALA A 366 14.85 -2.40 8.67
N ALA A 367 15.99 -2.32 7.98
CA ALA A 367 16.07 -2.61 6.56
C ALA A 367 15.88 -4.10 6.22
N ASP A 368 16.40 -5.04 7.02
CA ASP A 368 16.15 -6.49 6.85
C ASP A 368 14.64 -6.78 6.90
N GLU A 369 13.95 -6.19 7.87
CA GLU A 369 12.51 -6.37 8.03
C GLU A 369 11.69 -5.76 6.90
N LEU A 370 12.09 -4.58 6.43
CA LEU A 370 11.49 -3.93 5.26
C LEU A 370 11.74 -4.72 3.98
N GLU A 371 12.95 -5.23 3.78
CA GLU A 371 13.31 -6.04 2.61
C GLU A 371 12.53 -7.37 2.60
N ALA A 372 12.37 -8.01 3.75
CA ALA A 372 11.51 -9.19 3.89
C ALA A 372 10.05 -8.90 3.53
N LEU A 373 9.53 -7.74 3.96
CA LEU A 373 8.19 -7.28 3.56
C LEU A 373 8.13 -7.05 2.05
N TYR A 374 9.10 -6.36 1.46
CA TYR A 374 9.14 -6.13 0.01
C TYR A 374 9.17 -7.44 -0.77
N ARG A 375 10.01 -8.40 -0.40
CA ARG A 375 10.05 -9.72 -1.07
C ARG A 375 8.70 -10.45 -0.97
N THR A 376 8.05 -10.41 0.19
CA THR A 376 6.73 -11.01 0.39
C THR A 376 5.68 -10.39 -0.54
N LEU A 377 5.69 -9.06 -0.69
CA LEU A 377 4.76 -8.36 -1.56
C LEU A 377 5.09 -8.54 -3.05
N ALA A 378 6.38 -8.55 -3.41
CA ALA A 378 6.83 -8.77 -4.77
C ALA A 378 6.46 -10.17 -5.28
N ALA A 379 6.52 -11.18 -4.40
CA ALA A 379 6.15 -12.56 -4.72
C ALA A 379 4.68 -12.72 -5.16
N ARG A 380 3.82 -11.78 -4.79
CA ARG A 380 2.40 -11.76 -5.20
C ARG A 380 2.18 -11.25 -6.63
N ARG A 381 3.23 -10.75 -7.29
CA ARG A 381 3.15 -10.33 -8.69
C ARG A 381 3.30 -11.53 -9.60
N HIS A 382 2.55 -11.51 -10.69
CA HIS A 382 2.71 -12.48 -11.76
C HIS A 382 4.08 -12.31 -12.45
N SER A 383 4.59 -13.42 -12.98
CA SER A 383 5.81 -13.39 -13.79
C SER A 383 5.62 -12.44 -14.98
N PRO A 384 6.52 -11.47 -15.18
CA PRO A 384 6.49 -10.65 -16.39
C PRO A 384 6.84 -11.49 -17.63
N ASP A 385 7.66 -12.53 -17.44
CA ASP A 385 8.08 -13.45 -18.47
C ASP A 385 7.01 -14.54 -18.58
N GLY A 386 6.31 -14.58 -19.71
CA GLY A 386 5.40 -15.66 -20.08
C GLY A 386 6.14 -16.98 -20.32
N ASP A 387 5.48 -17.99 -20.89
CA ASP A 387 6.18 -19.22 -21.24
C ASP A 387 6.93 -19.05 -22.57
N PRO A 388 8.28 -19.03 -22.59
CA PRO A 388 9.04 -18.79 -23.81
C PRO A 388 8.89 -19.90 -24.86
N VAL A 389 8.50 -21.12 -24.45
CA VAL A 389 8.18 -22.22 -25.36
C VAL A 389 6.85 -21.96 -26.05
N VAL A 390 5.82 -21.59 -25.29
CA VAL A 390 4.50 -21.24 -25.83
C VAL A 390 4.58 -20.01 -26.72
N HIS A 391 5.30 -18.97 -26.27
CA HIS A 391 5.50 -17.73 -27.03
C HIS A 391 6.10 -18.02 -28.42
N ARG A 392 7.15 -18.85 -28.50
CA ARG A 392 7.75 -19.25 -29.79
C ARG A 392 6.79 -20.03 -30.69
N ARG A 393 5.90 -20.84 -30.10
CA ARG A 393 4.89 -21.63 -30.85
C ARG A 393 3.84 -20.71 -31.47
N ILE A 394 3.38 -19.71 -30.74
CA ILE A 394 2.37 -18.77 -31.24
C ILE A 394 2.95 -17.66 -32.13
N ALA A 395 4.25 -17.34 -32.03
CA ALA A 395 4.88 -16.23 -32.76
C ALA A 395 4.73 -16.28 -34.29
N ALA A 396 4.50 -17.45 -34.88
CA ALA A 396 4.27 -17.62 -36.31
C ALA A 396 2.78 -17.59 -36.72
N ARG A 397 1.86 -17.59 -35.75
CA ARG A 397 0.41 -17.56 -36.00
C ARG A 397 -0.05 -16.17 -36.44
N GLU A 398 -1.11 -16.14 -37.24
CA GLU A 398 -1.74 -14.92 -37.73
C GLU A 398 -2.40 -14.14 -36.58
N PHE A 399 -2.62 -12.84 -36.79
CA PHE A 399 -3.39 -12.04 -35.84
C PHE A 399 -4.90 -12.19 -36.08
N ILE A 400 -5.63 -12.35 -34.99
CA ILE A 400 -7.09 -12.35 -34.97
C ILE A 400 -7.61 -11.26 -34.03
N ASP A 401 -8.83 -10.80 -34.29
CA ASP A 401 -9.56 -9.94 -33.36
C ASP A 401 -10.48 -10.81 -32.49
N VAL A 402 -10.46 -10.60 -31.18
CA VAL A 402 -11.17 -11.41 -30.18
C VAL A 402 -12.01 -10.50 -29.27
N ASP A 403 -13.13 -11.02 -28.76
CA ASP A 403 -13.92 -10.39 -27.70
C ASP A 403 -14.24 -11.45 -26.63
N ILE A 404 -13.85 -11.19 -25.38
CA ILE A 404 -13.75 -12.22 -24.32
C ILE A 404 -14.80 -12.07 -23.22
N HIS A 405 -15.81 -11.21 -23.42
CA HIS A 405 -16.90 -11.04 -22.46
C HIS A 405 -18.21 -10.68 -23.21
N MET A 406 -19.13 -11.64 -23.32
CA MET A 406 -20.46 -11.40 -23.91
C MET A 406 -21.48 -12.45 -23.49
N HIS A 407 -22.76 -12.11 -23.67
CA HIS A 407 -23.90 -12.90 -23.22
C HIS A 407 -24.85 -13.27 -24.37
N THR A 408 -25.59 -14.35 -24.20
CA THR A 408 -26.63 -14.90 -25.08
C THR A 408 -27.99 -14.94 -24.37
N ASP A 409 -29.04 -15.35 -25.07
CA ASP A 409 -30.37 -15.59 -24.52
C ASP A 409 -30.46 -16.74 -23.50
N HIS A 410 -29.35 -17.42 -23.21
CA HIS A 410 -29.23 -18.35 -22.08
C HIS A 410 -28.88 -17.63 -20.77
N SER A 411 -28.31 -16.42 -20.83
CA SER A 411 -28.15 -15.55 -19.66
C SER A 411 -29.48 -14.89 -19.28
N SER A 412 -29.68 -14.66 -17.98
CA SER A 412 -30.97 -14.19 -17.44
C SER A 412 -31.37 -12.78 -17.88
N ASP A 413 -30.42 -11.99 -18.37
CA ASP A 413 -30.58 -10.57 -18.67
C ASP A 413 -30.14 -10.19 -20.11
N CYS A 414 -29.91 -11.20 -20.95
CA CYS A 414 -29.68 -11.05 -22.38
C CYS A 414 -30.80 -11.76 -23.16
N ALA A 415 -31.15 -11.20 -24.32
CA ALA A 415 -32.18 -11.75 -25.20
C ALA A 415 -31.65 -11.99 -26.63
N THR A 416 -30.33 -11.99 -26.80
CA THR A 416 -29.68 -12.17 -28.11
C THR A 416 -29.50 -13.65 -28.39
N PRO A 417 -30.19 -14.22 -29.40
CA PRO A 417 -30.02 -15.63 -29.72
C PRO A 417 -28.59 -15.96 -30.15
N VAL A 418 -28.10 -17.14 -29.77
CA VAL A 418 -26.79 -17.68 -30.18
C VAL A 418 -26.52 -17.49 -31.69
N THR A 419 -27.50 -17.81 -32.53
CA THR A 419 -27.39 -17.67 -33.99
C THR A 419 -27.13 -16.23 -34.43
N THR A 420 -27.72 -15.26 -33.73
CA THR A 420 -27.60 -13.84 -34.04
C THR A 420 -26.25 -13.32 -33.58
N LEU A 421 -25.79 -13.76 -32.39
CA LEU A 421 -24.48 -13.42 -31.86
C LEU A 421 -23.35 -13.90 -32.79
N LEU A 422 -23.39 -15.16 -33.25
CA LEU A 422 -22.37 -15.70 -34.17
C LEU A 422 -22.31 -14.95 -35.50
N ARG A 423 -23.47 -14.64 -36.10
CA ARG A 423 -23.51 -13.83 -37.34
C ARG A 423 -22.96 -12.42 -37.12
N ALA A 424 -23.23 -11.83 -35.97
CA ALA A 424 -22.69 -10.52 -35.63
C ALA A 424 -21.16 -10.61 -35.44
N ALA A 425 -20.63 -11.68 -34.86
CA ALA A 425 -19.20 -11.90 -34.68
C ALA A 425 -18.48 -12.04 -36.02
N GLU A 426 -19.03 -12.85 -36.93
CA GLU A 426 -18.53 -13.00 -38.30
C GLU A 426 -18.55 -11.66 -39.04
N ALA A 427 -19.68 -10.93 -38.98
CA ALA A 427 -19.80 -9.62 -39.63
C ALA A 427 -18.85 -8.56 -39.04
N ALA A 428 -18.53 -8.68 -37.75
CA ALA A 428 -17.55 -7.84 -37.08
C ALA A 428 -16.09 -8.24 -37.39
N GLY A 429 -15.87 -9.38 -38.06
CA GLY A 429 -14.56 -9.94 -38.36
C GLY A 429 -13.80 -10.42 -37.13
N LEU A 430 -14.51 -10.98 -36.15
CA LEU A 430 -13.89 -11.61 -34.98
C LEU A 430 -13.42 -13.03 -35.35
N GLY A 431 -12.18 -13.38 -34.98
CA GLY A 431 -11.65 -14.73 -35.14
C GLY A 431 -11.98 -15.65 -33.96
N ALA A 432 -12.24 -15.07 -32.77
CA ALA A 432 -12.71 -15.81 -31.61
C ALA A 432 -13.64 -14.98 -30.72
N ILE A 433 -14.53 -15.65 -29.98
CA ILE A 433 -15.40 -15.05 -28.96
C ILE A 433 -15.45 -15.92 -27.70
N ALA A 434 -15.52 -15.32 -26.52
CA ALA A 434 -15.88 -16.02 -25.28
C ALA A 434 -17.30 -15.65 -24.87
N ILE A 435 -18.16 -16.66 -24.73
CA ILE A 435 -19.54 -16.49 -24.26
C ILE A 435 -19.55 -16.82 -22.77
N THR A 436 -19.95 -15.85 -21.96
CA THR A 436 -19.78 -15.82 -20.50
C THR A 436 -21.14 -15.67 -19.81
N ASP A 437 -22.13 -16.48 -20.21
CA ASP A 437 -23.49 -16.37 -19.68
C ASP A 437 -23.52 -16.49 -18.14
N HIS A 438 -24.37 -15.71 -17.49
CA HIS A 438 -24.44 -15.67 -16.03
C HIS A 438 -24.86 -17.03 -15.45
N ASN A 439 -23.93 -17.62 -14.71
CA ASN A 439 -24.07 -18.94 -14.12
C ASN A 439 -24.56 -19.99 -15.14
N GLU A 440 -24.10 -19.99 -16.39
CA GLU A 440 -24.60 -20.92 -17.42
C GLU A 440 -23.55 -21.11 -18.54
N VAL A 441 -23.44 -22.34 -19.07
CA VAL A 441 -22.50 -22.67 -20.18
C VAL A 441 -23.22 -23.17 -21.44
N SER A 442 -24.52 -23.49 -21.35
CA SER A 442 -25.26 -24.09 -22.46
C SER A 442 -25.31 -23.21 -23.72
N GLY A 443 -25.37 -21.88 -23.57
CA GLY A 443 -25.31 -20.95 -24.71
C GLY A 443 -23.97 -21.01 -25.44
N ALA A 444 -22.87 -21.10 -24.68
CA ALA A 444 -21.53 -21.24 -25.23
C ALA A 444 -21.33 -22.60 -25.94
N HIS A 445 -21.84 -23.70 -25.38
CA HIS A 445 -21.84 -25.02 -26.02
C HIS A 445 -22.64 -25.04 -27.32
N GLU A 446 -23.83 -24.44 -27.33
CA GLU A 446 -24.66 -24.31 -28.53
C GLU A 446 -23.93 -23.52 -29.61
N ALA A 447 -23.31 -22.40 -29.23
CA ALA A 447 -22.56 -21.54 -30.13
C ALA A 447 -21.35 -22.24 -30.73
N ARG A 448 -20.57 -22.96 -29.92
CA ARG A 448 -19.41 -23.75 -30.38
C ARG A 448 -19.83 -24.79 -31.40
N ALA A 449 -20.83 -25.60 -31.07
CA ALA A 449 -21.35 -26.63 -31.96
C ALA A 449 -21.92 -26.05 -33.27
N GLN A 450 -22.56 -24.87 -33.21
CA GLN A 450 -23.03 -24.17 -34.40
C GLN A 450 -21.89 -23.61 -35.26
N SER A 451 -20.88 -23.01 -34.64
CA SER A 451 -19.72 -22.49 -35.37
C SER A 451 -18.98 -23.60 -36.10
N GLU A 452 -18.74 -24.73 -35.43
CA GLU A 452 -18.10 -25.92 -36.03
C GLU A 452 -18.89 -26.44 -37.24
N ARG A 453 -20.23 -26.52 -37.15
CA ARG A 453 -21.09 -26.89 -38.28
C ARG A 453 -21.00 -25.92 -39.45
N ASN A 454 -20.72 -24.65 -39.18
CA ASN A 454 -20.59 -23.60 -40.18
C ASN A 454 -19.15 -23.45 -40.70
N GLY A 455 -18.26 -24.42 -40.44
CA GLY A 455 -16.88 -24.41 -40.92
C GLY A 455 -15.88 -23.72 -39.99
N GLY A 456 -16.30 -23.35 -38.77
CA GLY A 456 -15.40 -22.85 -37.72
C GLY A 456 -14.84 -21.45 -37.98
N ALA A 457 -15.59 -20.59 -38.68
CA ALA A 457 -15.15 -19.24 -39.02
C ALA A 457 -14.84 -18.36 -37.79
N VAL A 458 -15.47 -18.65 -36.64
CA VAL A 458 -15.22 -17.98 -35.35
C VAL A 458 -15.00 -19.05 -34.28
N LYS A 459 -13.83 -19.05 -33.63
CA LYS A 459 -13.58 -19.94 -32.49
C LYS A 459 -14.45 -19.51 -31.30
N VAL A 460 -15.09 -20.46 -30.62
CA VAL A 460 -15.93 -20.18 -29.44
C VAL A 460 -15.24 -20.74 -28.20
N ILE A 461 -14.90 -19.86 -27.27
CA ILE A 461 -14.42 -20.21 -25.93
C ILE A 461 -15.65 -20.43 -25.06
N VAL A 462 -15.76 -21.63 -24.48
CA VAL A 462 -16.78 -21.92 -23.47
C VAL A 462 -16.34 -21.27 -22.17
N ALA A 463 -17.20 -20.39 -21.65
CA ALA A 463 -16.94 -19.65 -20.43
C ALA A 463 -18.23 -19.43 -19.65
N GLU A 464 -18.08 -19.02 -18.39
CA GLU A 464 -19.20 -18.71 -17.49
C GLU A 464 -18.82 -17.51 -16.63
N GLU A 465 -19.72 -16.54 -16.50
CA GLU A 465 -19.61 -15.50 -15.47
C GLU A 465 -20.29 -15.97 -14.19
N VAL A 466 -19.47 -16.38 -13.22
CA VAL A 466 -19.91 -17.02 -11.99
C VAL A 466 -20.13 -15.99 -10.90
N LYS A 467 -21.37 -15.88 -10.44
CA LYS A 467 -21.71 -15.14 -9.23
C LYS A 467 -21.29 -15.89 -7.96
N THR A 468 -20.36 -15.30 -7.21
CA THR A 468 -19.91 -15.77 -5.88
C THR A 468 -20.95 -15.46 -4.80
N ALA A 469 -20.71 -15.91 -3.57
CA ALA A 469 -21.59 -15.71 -2.42
C ALA A 469 -21.86 -14.23 -2.14
N ASP A 470 -20.80 -13.46 -1.96
CA ASP A 470 -20.84 -12.04 -1.59
C ASP A 470 -19.65 -11.22 -2.13
N GLN A 471 -18.67 -11.86 -2.79
CA GLN A 471 -17.45 -11.21 -3.29
C GLN A 471 -17.53 -10.79 -4.77
N GLY A 472 -18.71 -10.75 -5.39
CA GLY A 472 -18.89 -10.34 -6.78
C GLY A 472 -18.83 -11.49 -7.81
N GLU A 473 -18.40 -11.18 -9.03
CA GLU A 473 -18.38 -12.09 -10.18
C GLU A 473 -16.95 -12.38 -10.67
N VAL A 474 -16.74 -13.60 -11.14
CA VAL A 474 -15.49 -14.06 -11.77
C VAL A 474 -15.82 -14.92 -12.98
N ILE A 475 -15.04 -14.80 -14.05
CA ILE A 475 -15.22 -15.59 -15.27
C ILE A 475 -14.24 -16.75 -15.28
N GLY A 476 -14.77 -17.96 -15.51
CA GLY A 476 -13.97 -19.11 -15.90
C GLY A 476 -13.94 -19.22 -17.42
N LEU A 477 -12.79 -19.00 -18.06
CA LEU A 477 -12.59 -19.24 -19.48
C LEU A 477 -12.10 -20.67 -19.72
N PHE A 478 -12.46 -21.29 -20.85
CA PHE A 478 -12.07 -22.65 -21.22
C PHE A 478 -12.53 -23.73 -20.23
N ILE A 479 -13.74 -23.57 -19.69
CA ILE A 479 -14.40 -24.58 -18.86
C ILE A 479 -15.41 -25.38 -19.71
N GLU A 480 -15.85 -26.54 -19.23
CA GLU A 480 -16.82 -27.39 -19.93
C GLU A 480 -18.09 -27.60 -19.10
N ASP A 481 -17.92 -27.72 -17.78
CA ASP A 481 -19.00 -27.91 -16.82
C ASP A 481 -19.31 -26.63 -16.06
N LYS A 482 -20.60 -26.45 -15.75
CA LYS A 482 -21.11 -25.31 -15.00
C LYS A 482 -20.55 -25.30 -13.57
N ILE A 483 -20.20 -24.10 -13.10
CA ILE A 483 -19.69 -23.89 -11.74
C ILE A 483 -20.85 -23.59 -10.78
N PRO A 484 -20.92 -24.25 -9.61
CA PRO A 484 -21.94 -23.96 -8.61
C PRO A 484 -21.92 -22.48 -8.17
N LYS A 485 -23.07 -21.81 -8.27
CA LYS A 485 -23.21 -20.41 -7.81
C LYS A 485 -23.19 -20.29 -6.29
N GLY A 486 -22.76 -19.13 -5.80
CA GLY A 486 -22.84 -18.79 -4.36
C GLY A 486 -21.77 -19.45 -3.49
N MET A 487 -20.69 -19.97 -4.10
CA MET A 487 -19.47 -20.36 -3.39
C MET A 487 -18.64 -19.12 -3.07
N SER A 488 -17.65 -19.25 -2.17
CA SER A 488 -16.64 -18.20 -1.99
C SER A 488 -15.84 -17.96 -3.27
N LEU A 489 -15.17 -16.81 -3.38
CA LEU A 489 -14.31 -16.48 -4.52
C LEU A 489 -13.21 -17.52 -4.71
N GLN A 490 -12.59 -17.97 -3.61
CA GLN A 490 -11.52 -18.98 -3.59
C GLN A 490 -12.02 -20.35 -4.09
N GLU A 491 -13.17 -20.81 -3.60
CA GLU A 491 -13.77 -22.08 -4.05
C GLU A 491 -14.17 -22.02 -5.53
N THR A 492 -14.68 -20.87 -5.97
CA THR A 492 -15.05 -20.64 -7.38
C THR A 492 -13.80 -20.71 -8.27
N ILE A 493 -12.72 -20.03 -7.89
CA ILE A 493 -11.43 -20.10 -8.58
C ILE A 493 -10.89 -21.54 -8.63
N ALA A 494 -10.95 -22.26 -7.52
CA ALA A 494 -10.53 -23.66 -7.47
C ALA A 494 -11.33 -24.54 -8.45
N ALA A 495 -12.65 -24.34 -8.54
CA ALA A 495 -13.50 -25.06 -9.47
C ALA A 495 -13.22 -24.73 -10.96
N ILE A 496 -12.85 -23.48 -11.27
CA ILE A 496 -12.38 -23.09 -12.62
C ILE A 496 -11.09 -23.86 -12.95
N ARG A 497 -10.13 -23.85 -12.01
CA ARG A 497 -8.82 -24.48 -12.20
C ARG A 497 -8.89 -26.00 -12.29
N GLU A 498 -9.80 -26.66 -11.58
CA GLU A 498 -10.02 -28.11 -11.66
C GLU A 498 -10.36 -28.57 -13.09
N GLN A 499 -10.99 -27.69 -13.88
CA GLN A 499 -11.32 -27.94 -15.29
C GLN A 499 -10.19 -27.54 -16.26
N GLY A 500 -9.06 -27.01 -15.76
CA GLY A 500 -8.00 -26.44 -16.60
C GLY A 500 -8.35 -25.08 -17.21
N GLY A 501 -9.39 -24.42 -16.69
CA GLY A 501 -9.82 -23.10 -17.12
C GLY A 501 -8.93 -21.98 -16.60
N LEU A 502 -9.05 -20.80 -17.23
CA LEU A 502 -8.39 -19.57 -16.80
C LEU A 502 -9.34 -18.70 -15.98
N VAL A 503 -8.80 -18.08 -14.95
CA VAL A 503 -9.50 -17.13 -14.08
C VAL A 503 -9.40 -15.73 -14.67
N TYR A 504 -10.53 -15.20 -15.13
CA TYR A 504 -10.66 -13.85 -15.67
C TYR A 504 -11.56 -13.00 -14.76
N VAL A 505 -11.08 -11.85 -14.28
CA VAL A 505 -11.88 -10.95 -13.45
C VAL A 505 -12.56 -9.89 -14.32
N PRO A 506 -13.90 -9.93 -14.50
CA PRO A 506 -14.64 -8.95 -15.29
C PRO A 506 -14.79 -7.62 -14.57
N HIS A 507 -14.76 -6.52 -15.34
CA HIS A 507 -15.03 -5.13 -14.92
C HIS A 507 -14.74 -4.79 -13.44
N PRO A 508 -13.53 -5.07 -12.91
CA PRO A 508 -13.22 -4.87 -11.50
C PRO A 508 -13.41 -3.41 -11.09
N PHE A 509 -13.75 -3.19 -9.83
CA PHE A 509 -14.00 -1.87 -9.23
C PHE A 509 -15.22 -1.11 -9.76
N ASP A 510 -16.00 -1.65 -10.71
CA ASP A 510 -17.32 -1.10 -11.04
C ASP A 510 -18.34 -1.38 -9.93
N ARG A 511 -18.38 -0.47 -8.96
CA ARG A 511 -19.27 -0.53 -7.78
C ARG A 511 -20.76 -0.43 -8.11
N MET A 512 -21.14 -0.28 -9.39
CA MET A 512 -22.53 -0.35 -9.84
C MET A 512 -22.94 -1.77 -10.22
N HIS A 513 -21.99 -2.72 -10.26
CA HIS A 513 -22.19 -4.13 -10.54
C HIS A 513 -21.63 -5.00 -9.39
N SER A 514 -21.87 -6.32 -9.44
CA SER A 514 -21.38 -7.27 -8.44
C SER A 514 -19.91 -7.62 -8.73
N VAL A 515 -18.97 -6.81 -8.24
CA VAL A 515 -17.54 -7.01 -8.48
C VAL A 515 -16.78 -7.26 -7.17
N PRO A 516 -15.71 -8.08 -7.21
CA PRO A 516 -14.78 -8.15 -6.10
C PRO A 516 -14.23 -6.76 -5.76
N ASP A 517 -14.24 -6.41 -4.48
CA ASP A 517 -13.55 -5.22 -4.02
C ASP A 517 -12.03 -5.48 -3.96
N TYR A 518 -11.27 -4.42 -3.63
CA TYR A 518 -9.82 -4.50 -3.60
C TYR A 518 -9.31 -5.54 -2.61
N GLU A 519 -9.93 -5.65 -1.43
CA GLU A 519 -9.47 -6.54 -0.37
C GLU A 519 -9.67 -8.00 -0.75
N HIS A 520 -10.84 -8.35 -1.31
CA HIS A 520 -11.10 -9.70 -1.79
C HIS A 520 -10.23 -10.07 -3.00
N LEU A 521 -9.93 -9.12 -3.89
CA LEU A 521 -8.98 -9.36 -4.99
C LEU A 521 -7.56 -9.59 -4.50
N LEU A 522 -7.13 -8.90 -3.43
CA LEU A 522 -5.82 -9.14 -2.83
C LEU A 522 -5.70 -10.60 -2.37
N ASP A 523 -6.73 -11.17 -1.75
CA ASP A 523 -6.67 -12.54 -1.21
C ASP A 523 -6.49 -13.62 -2.28
N VAL A 524 -6.77 -13.32 -3.55
CA VAL A 524 -6.70 -14.28 -4.66
C VAL A 524 -5.83 -13.79 -5.82
N VAL A 525 -5.09 -12.70 -5.63
CA VAL A 525 -4.42 -11.98 -6.74
C VAL A 525 -3.43 -12.86 -7.51
N GLU A 526 -2.82 -13.80 -6.82
CA GLU A 526 -1.86 -14.79 -7.36
C GLU A 526 -2.56 -15.82 -8.27
N ASP A 527 -3.86 -16.05 -8.05
CA ASP A 527 -4.66 -17.00 -8.80
C ASP A 527 -5.47 -16.36 -9.93
N VAL A 528 -5.33 -15.06 -10.19
CA VAL A 528 -6.00 -14.38 -11.32
C VAL A 528 -5.10 -14.38 -12.55
N ASP A 529 -5.51 -15.06 -13.61
CA ASP A 529 -4.71 -15.18 -14.83
C ASP A 529 -4.82 -13.91 -15.71
N ALA A 530 -6.02 -13.33 -15.79
CA ALA A 530 -6.27 -12.10 -16.55
C ALA A 530 -7.33 -11.20 -15.89
N ILE A 531 -7.30 -9.90 -16.19
CA ILE A 531 -8.24 -8.92 -15.62
C ILE A 531 -8.74 -7.95 -16.68
N GLU A 532 -10.03 -7.63 -16.65
CA GLU A 532 -10.64 -6.68 -17.59
C GLU A 532 -10.19 -5.25 -17.28
N VAL A 533 -9.28 -4.69 -18.08
CA VAL A 533 -8.80 -3.31 -17.91
C VAL A 533 -9.63 -2.28 -18.69
N PHE A 534 -10.46 -2.76 -19.62
CA PHE A 534 -11.34 -1.90 -20.39
C PHE A 534 -12.66 -2.60 -20.70
N ASN A 535 -13.73 -2.03 -20.16
CA ASN A 535 -15.10 -2.37 -20.51
C ASN A 535 -15.80 -1.09 -21.03
N PRO A 536 -16.37 -1.11 -22.26
CA PRO A 536 -16.98 0.06 -22.87
C PRO A 536 -18.32 0.43 -22.22
N ARG A 537 -18.95 -0.45 -21.41
CA ARG A 537 -20.22 -0.22 -20.71
C ARG A 537 -20.08 0.45 -19.34
N VAL A 538 -18.86 0.46 -18.79
CA VAL A 538 -18.56 1.10 -17.51
C VAL A 538 -18.71 2.62 -17.65
N ALA A 539 -19.73 3.19 -16.98
CA ALA A 539 -20.12 4.59 -17.17
C ALA A 539 -19.13 5.60 -16.59
N ILE A 540 -18.23 5.16 -15.70
CA ILE A 540 -17.21 6.01 -15.06
C ILE A 540 -15.83 5.55 -15.51
N SER A 541 -15.18 6.33 -16.37
CA SER A 541 -13.85 6.01 -16.95
C SER A 541 -12.77 5.73 -15.90
N THR A 542 -12.92 6.26 -14.68
CA THR A 542 -11.97 6.05 -13.59
C THR A 542 -11.89 4.60 -13.12
N PHE A 543 -12.92 3.77 -13.33
CA PHE A 543 -12.86 2.35 -12.96
C PHE A 543 -11.95 1.56 -13.91
N ASN A 544 -12.02 1.81 -15.22
CA ASN A 544 -11.08 1.23 -16.19
C ASN A 544 -9.63 1.67 -15.88
N GLU A 545 -9.42 2.91 -15.47
CA GLU A 545 -8.10 3.36 -15.01
C GLU A 545 -7.63 2.64 -13.74
N GLU A 546 -8.52 2.38 -12.79
CA GLU A 546 -8.20 1.64 -11.56
C GLU A 546 -7.88 0.17 -11.85
N ALA A 547 -8.63 -0.46 -12.76
CA ALA A 547 -8.38 -1.80 -13.27
C ALA A 547 -7.01 -1.92 -13.96
N ALA A 548 -6.70 -0.99 -14.88
CA ALA A 548 -5.41 -0.95 -15.55
C ALA A 548 -4.24 -0.76 -14.57
N ARG A 549 -4.43 0.09 -13.54
CA ARG A 549 -3.41 0.28 -12.50
C ARG A 549 -3.23 -0.97 -11.64
N PHE A 550 -4.32 -1.65 -11.26
CA PHE A 550 -4.26 -2.90 -10.50
C PHE A 550 -3.54 -4.01 -11.29
N ALA A 551 -3.91 -4.17 -12.57
CA ALA A 551 -3.27 -5.12 -13.48
C ALA A 551 -1.76 -4.86 -13.58
N ALA A 552 -1.36 -3.62 -13.86
CA ALA A 552 0.05 -3.24 -13.95
C ALA A 552 0.81 -3.48 -12.64
N LYS A 553 0.19 -3.14 -11.51
CA LYS A 553 0.76 -3.27 -10.16
C LYS A 553 1.08 -4.73 -9.80
N TYR A 554 0.20 -5.65 -10.17
CA TYR A 554 0.33 -7.09 -9.92
C TYR A 554 0.85 -7.89 -11.11
N ARG A 555 1.15 -7.22 -12.23
CA ARG A 555 1.58 -7.81 -13.52
C ARG A 555 0.57 -8.83 -14.09
N ILE A 556 -0.71 -8.66 -13.77
CA ILE A 556 -1.79 -9.52 -14.28
C ILE A 556 -2.01 -9.18 -15.76
N VAL A 557 -2.26 -10.20 -16.58
CA VAL A 557 -2.51 -10.03 -18.01
C VAL A 557 -3.75 -9.19 -18.25
N ALA A 558 -3.64 -8.17 -19.10
CA ALA A 558 -4.72 -7.24 -19.38
C ALA A 558 -5.68 -7.82 -20.43
N GLY A 559 -6.96 -7.92 -20.07
CA GLY A 559 -8.06 -8.28 -20.96
C GLY A 559 -9.03 -7.11 -21.20
N ALA A 560 -9.92 -7.28 -22.17
CA ALA A 560 -10.98 -6.34 -22.48
C ALA A 560 -12.14 -7.05 -23.16
N GLY A 561 -13.36 -6.76 -22.74
CA GLY A 561 -14.55 -7.38 -23.30
C GLY A 561 -15.68 -6.38 -23.49
N SER A 562 -16.57 -6.67 -24.43
CA SER A 562 -17.70 -5.76 -24.72
C SER A 562 -18.79 -5.79 -23.66
N ASP A 563 -18.85 -6.86 -22.87
CA ASP A 563 -19.94 -7.17 -21.95
C ASP A 563 -21.30 -7.03 -22.66
N SER A 564 -21.34 -7.55 -23.88
CA SER A 564 -22.43 -7.29 -24.80
C SER A 564 -23.62 -8.18 -24.50
N HIS A 565 -24.77 -7.55 -24.25
CA HIS A 565 -26.06 -8.20 -24.06
C HIS A 565 -26.99 -8.04 -25.28
N VAL A 566 -26.54 -7.31 -26.29
CA VAL A 566 -27.29 -7.02 -27.51
C VAL A 566 -26.35 -7.13 -28.70
N ALA A 567 -26.75 -7.74 -29.81
CA ALA A 567 -25.85 -7.92 -30.97
C ALA A 567 -25.17 -6.62 -31.47
N ALA A 568 -25.83 -5.46 -31.32
CA ALA A 568 -25.27 -4.16 -31.69
C ALA A 568 -24.11 -3.67 -30.79
N GLY A 569 -23.93 -4.25 -29.60
CA GLY A 569 -22.83 -3.95 -28.69
C GLY A 569 -21.54 -4.69 -29.03
N LEU A 570 -21.62 -5.74 -29.85
CA LEU A 570 -20.49 -6.58 -30.22
C LEU A 570 -19.45 -5.81 -31.04
N GLY A 571 -18.17 -6.00 -30.72
CA GLY A 571 -17.06 -5.34 -31.40
C GLY A 571 -16.91 -3.84 -31.07
N SER A 572 -17.55 -3.37 -30.00
CA SER A 572 -17.29 -2.06 -29.39
C SER A 572 -15.87 -1.97 -28.80
N VAL A 573 -15.37 -3.10 -28.30
CA VAL A 573 -13.95 -3.35 -28.04
C VAL A 573 -13.55 -4.66 -28.71
N LYS A 574 -12.27 -4.75 -29.09
CA LYS A 574 -11.64 -5.95 -29.61
C LYS A 574 -10.24 -6.06 -29.02
N ILE A 575 -9.79 -7.28 -28.83
CA ILE A 575 -8.41 -7.60 -28.50
C ILE A 575 -7.78 -8.14 -29.78
N ARG A 576 -6.76 -7.47 -30.30
CA ARG A 576 -5.95 -8.00 -31.40
C ARG A 576 -4.80 -8.79 -30.82
N MET A 577 -4.80 -10.09 -31.07
CA MET A 577 -3.83 -11.03 -30.54
C MET A 577 -3.50 -12.09 -31.59
N ARG A 578 -2.47 -12.89 -31.37
CA ARG A 578 -2.17 -14.02 -32.25
C ARG A 578 -3.23 -15.10 -32.07
N ASP A 579 -3.47 -15.85 -33.13
CA ASP A 579 -4.33 -17.02 -33.04
C ASP A 579 -3.75 -18.02 -32.01
N PHE A 580 -4.62 -18.85 -31.44
CA PHE A 580 -4.30 -19.72 -30.31
C PHE A 580 -5.12 -21.01 -30.36
N ASP A 581 -4.59 -22.06 -29.73
CA ASP A 581 -5.29 -23.30 -29.43
C ASP A 581 -5.16 -23.63 -27.95
N GLY A 582 -6.29 -23.58 -27.24
CA GLY A 582 -6.37 -23.87 -25.81
C GLY A 582 -5.97 -22.69 -24.89
N PRO A 583 -6.11 -22.88 -23.57
CA PRO A 583 -5.95 -21.83 -22.57
C PRO A 583 -4.52 -21.29 -22.46
N GLU A 584 -3.50 -22.15 -22.53
CA GLU A 584 -2.09 -21.72 -22.38
C GLU A 584 -1.66 -20.75 -23.49
N GLU A 585 -1.95 -21.10 -24.75
CA GLU A 585 -1.64 -20.23 -25.90
C GLU A 585 -2.47 -18.95 -25.90
N PHE A 586 -3.74 -19.04 -25.47
CA PHE A 586 -4.59 -17.87 -25.34
C PHE A 586 -4.00 -16.87 -24.36
N LEU A 587 -3.64 -17.32 -23.14
CA LEU A 587 -3.08 -16.44 -22.12
C LEU A 587 -1.75 -15.84 -22.56
N GLU A 588 -0.86 -16.65 -23.15
CA GLU A 588 0.41 -16.17 -23.67
C GLU A 588 0.21 -15.14 -24.79
N SER A 589 -0.72 -15.38 -25.71
CA SER A 589 -1.01 -14.41 -26.76
C SER A 589 -1.69 -13.15 -26.23
N LEU A 590 -2.42 -13.22 -25.11
CA LEU A 590 -3.09 -12.07 -24.52
C LEU A 590 -2.09 -11.10 -23.87
N ARG A 591 -0.93 -11.60 -23.41
CA ARG A 591 0.15 -10.78 -22.81
C ARG A 591 0.62 -9.65 -23.71
N ASP A 592 0.73 -9.92 -25.01
CA ASP A 592 1.23 -8.98 -26.03
C ASP A 592 0.10 -8.34 -26.85
N ALA A 593 -1.15 -8.46 -26.40
CA ALA A 593 -2.30 -8.08 -27.21
C ALA A 593 -2.59 -6.57 -27.22
N ASP A 594 -3.07 -6.08 -28.37
CA ASP A 594 -3.52 -4.70 -28.54
C ASP A 594 -5.03 -4.57 -28.27
N ILE A 595 -5.42 -3.71 -27.33
CA ILE A 595 -6.84 -3.40 -27.10
C ILE A 595 -7.31 -2.32 -28.10
N VAL A 596 -8.09 -2.74 -29.09
CA VAL A 596 -8.67 -1.88 -30.14
C VAL A 596 -10.06 -1.40 -29.74
N ARG A 597 -10.28 -0.08 -29.70
CA ARG A 597 -11.54 0.54 -29.25
C ARG A 597 -12.28 1.19 -30.41
N LYS A 598 -13.59 0.91 -30.55
CA LYS A 598 -14.49 1.69 -31.40
C LYS A 598 -15.30 2.67 -30.56
N ARG A 599 -15.49 3.90 -31.04
CA ARG A 599 -16.37 4.88 -30.37
C ARG A 599 -17.83 4.48 -30.60
N THR A 600 -18.46 3.90 -29.58
CA THR A 600 -19.90 3.60 -29.57
C THR A 600 -20.57 4.36 -28.43
N SER A 601 -21.77 4.92 -28.65
CA SER A 601 -22.48 5.69 -27.63
C SER A 601 -23.04 4.77 -26.53
N LEU A 602 -22.55 4.95 -25.30
CA LEU A 602 -22.98 4.23 -24.09
C LEU A 602 -24.51 4.27 -23.86
N LEU A 603 -25.09 5.46 -23.97
CA LEU A 603 -26.54 5.69 -23.80
C LEU A 603 -27.37 4.91 -24.84
N TYR A 604 -26.84 4.79 -26.06
CA TYR A 604 -27.50 4.08 -27.14
C TYR A 604 -27.54 2.57 -26.89
N VAL A 605 -26.43 1.97 -26.46
CA VAL A 605 -26.34 0.53 -26.17
C VAL A 605 -27.20 0.16 -24.94
N GLN A 606 -27.17 0.99 -23.89
CA GLN A 606 -28.00 0.77 -22.69
C GLN A 606 -29.50 0.86 -23.01
N ALA A 607 -29.92 1.83 -23.83
CA ALA A 607 -31.32 1.95 -24.26
C ALA A 607 -31.80 0.71 -25.04
N LEU A 608 -30.97 0.15 -25.90
CA LEU A 608 -31.28 -1.08 -26.64
C LEU A 608 -31.46 -2.30 -25.72
N LYS A 609 -30.60 -2.47 -24.69
CA LYS A 609 -30.74 -3.54 -23.68
C LYS A 609 -32.12 -3.47 -23.00
N PHE A 610 -32.52 -2.29 -22.53
CA PHE A 610 -33.81 -2.11 -21.86
C PHE A 610 -35.00 -2.38 -22.78
N ILE A 611 -34.92 -2.02 -24.05
CA ILE A 611 -35.98 -2.26 -25.03
C ILE A 611 -36.10 -3.77 -25.30
N GLN A 612 -34.99 -4.47 -25.57
CA GLN A 612 -35.02 -5.91 -25.92
C GLN A 612 -35.42 -6.79 -24.73
N THR A 613 -34.96 -6.48 -23.52
CA THR A 613 -35.33 -7.22 -22.31
C THR A 613 -36.81 -7.03 -21.92
N LYS A 614 -37.40 -5.85 -22.17
CA LYS A 614 -38.83 -5.60 -21.89
C LYS A 614 -39.78 -6.01 -23.02
N ALA A 615 -39.30 -6.06 -24.27
CA ALA A 615 -40.13 -6.37 -25.44
C ALA A 615 -40.29 -7.87 -25.73
N THR A 616 -39.70 -8.77 -24.94
CA THR A 616 -39.86 -10.22 -25.11
C THR A 616 -41.17 -10.70 -24.44
N PRO A 617 -42.20 -11.16 -25.20
CA PRO A 617 -43.46 -11.60 -24.61
C PRO A 617 -43.31 -12.97 -23.91
N PRO A 618 -44.13 -13.29 -22.89
CA PRO A 618 -44.01 -14.47 -22.02
C PRO A 618 -44.39 -15.81 -22.69
N GLY A 619 -44.11 -15.98 -23.98
CA GLY A 619 -44.47 -17.16 -24.78
C GLY A 619 -43.31 -18.06 -25.20
N ALA A 620 -42.05 -17.63 -25.07
CA ALA A 620 -40.88 -18.41 -25.53
C ALA A 620 -40.23 -19.29 -24.44
N ARG A 621 -40.82 -19.38 -23.23
CA ARG A 621 -40.39 -20.32 -22.17
C ARG A 621 -41.20 -21.61 -22.21
N ARG A 622 -41.03 -22.46 -23.23
CA ARG A 622 -41.38 -23.89 -23.12
C ARG A 622 -40.86 -24.71 -24.29
N ARG A 623 -39.72 -25.38 -24.07
CA ARG A 623 -39.42 -26.65 -24.74
C ARG A 623 -38.32 -27.43 -24.01
N THR A 624 -38.57 -27.82 -22.77
CA THR A 624 -37.92 -28.99 -22.17
C THR A 624 -38.89 -30.16 -22.21
N ALA A 625 -38.76 -30.99 -23.23
CA ALA A 625 -39.43 -32.29 -23.31
C ALA A 625 -38.68 -33.27 -22.37
N LYS A 626 -39.39 -33.84 -21.38
CA LYS A 626 -38.93 -35.03 -20.65
C LYS A 626 -39.25 -36.28 -21.48
N PRO A 627 -38.31 -37.22 -21.71
CA PRO A 627 -38.66 -38.58 -22.14
C PRO A 627 -39.02 -39.46 -20.93
N GLY A 628 -39.83 -40.49 -21.21
CA GLY A 628 -40.66 -41.23 -20.27
C GLY A 628 -39.98 -42.18 -19.27
N ALA A 629 -40.79 -42.62 -18.31
CA ALA A 629 -40.74 -43.97 -17.77
C ALA A 629 -42.18 -44.41 -17.48
N GLY A 630 -42.57 -45.54 -18.05
CA GLY A 630 -43.94 -46.01 -18.08
C GLY A 630 -44.33 -47.00 -16.98
N ALA A 631 -45.63 -47.27 -16.98
CA ALA A 631 -46.30 -48.55 -16.79
C ALA A 631 -46.39 -49.20 -15.40
N THR A 632 -47.66 -49.53 -15.10
CA THR A 632 -48.19 -50.66 -14.31
C THR A 632 -48.17 -50.59 -12.78
N ARG A 633 -49.37 -50.43 -12.20
CA ARG A 633 -50.13 -51.55 -11.62
C ARG A 633 -51.63 -51.26 -11.60
N ALA A 634 -52.38 -52.26 -12.04
CA ALA A 634 -53.83 -52.28 -12.10
C ALA A 634 -54.43 -53.02 -10.88
N ASN A 635 -55.67 -52.62 -10.59
CA ASN A 635 -56.79 -53.34 -9.99
C ASN A 635 -56.85 -53.61 -8.48
N GLY A 636 -58.07 -53.34 -7.96
CA GLY A 636 -58.60 -53.92 -6.74
C GLY A 636 -59.62 -53.03 -6.01
N LYS A 637 -60.82 -52.86 -6.56
CA LYS A 637 -62.02 -52.84 -5.71
C LYS A 637 -62.81 -54.09 -6.09
N GLU A 638 -62.85 -55.03 -5.15
CA GLU A 638 -63.44 -56.38 -5.22
C GLU A 638 -62.79 -57.38 -6.19
#